data_AF-A0A9E2Y601-F1
#
_entry.id   AF-A0A9E2Y601-F1
#
_cell.length_a   1.000
_cell.length_b   1.000
_cell.length_c   1.000
_cell.angle_alpha   90.00
_cell.angle_beta   90.00
_cell.angle_gamma   90.00
#
_symmetry.space_group_name_H-M   'P 1'
#
loop_
_entity.id
_entity.type
_entity.pdbx_description
1 polymer ?
#
loop_
_entity_poly.entity_id
_entity_poly.type
_entity_poly.pdbx_seq_one_letter_code
_entity_poly.pdbx_strand_id
1 'polypeptide(L)'
;MSGTNQDFRYFDQYNGASLTDTIPYGYWPSHLTTNLPFYPAVYPGCNDDGTPVVKPPANLTHDPGCFGSYPSNYGQPSLVDDREVVGNFHVGVPHKYDPGRDDVQLLYMSSANFTQFYSSVDDAGPLGIGLVNAGYTNQWPDYYTYPTGTSWLAPASAPPVAYYYPGSPTGRCANVTGVPNACPLNAAGTQQQVQIPNDYRDARWDTASITKLQYQKNIGSSAYIRLFGYTFYSTTNRASANGYGNNETFGVTNYQYEIGAHTRGLELQFADQLSSAHLLTGMASYLTSTTLRYKNENYFNTASQQVSNFTNGSTCFSTTRDLNVAPGDPAPCNDTITQGTFGGPYGAFTAQDPCSDGELARTAPACKAGASMLLTYLGNSADINAVTPKLTNASLSDQWRPGDRWNINGSIRFENDTYGLANTNNPGANFWFTAAQHEFCVNPVTRQPIFIPQPPQSIYYFQPLVAFHCPIDRSTGTPIQTVHPNGTDGILLTNDYPSSYTQAYWEPRFSATFTANPDTVLRVSAGRYAQQPQNYEIQYNALEPNLASELLGFIPFGYSSPLHEAQAQFSNNYDFSLEHHFKGTDVAFKLTPYYRWATDQLYETVNLPSLGVSPSFNAGTLRVDGIEFELTKGDFDKNGLSGILSYTYTNASEMWGNYPNSTIGPVDQYNQDIEEFNALTKAGGGAPCYADTANGKPAPACGPTSIRNPYYAMLPQPTFAPHGWYTPGLDAPYISPNTLAIVLNYRHGKFAMTPAFSLQEGTTYGTPADVQGLDPRACTKNQRSIGILSGNPLNADYTSCSFALTSDGSSPGTLYIPNPQTGTFDTFGEFRQPWAFNLGLQMSYDFTNRISGRVIVANLVNQCFGGSSEPWTAAYPPNGAICGYIASTFYNGGNFFNGKSPNDLTANGVPENPYFAQSFVPSFGDPFSSNYPLALNLYFSLQIKL
;
A
#
# COMPACT_ATOMS: atom_id res chain seq x y z
N MET A 1 10.87 -2.83 34.26
CA MET A 1 10.02 -1.82 33.63
C MET A 1 10.95 -0.78 33.06
N SER A 2 10.88 -0.55 31.76
CA SER A 2 11.64 0.45 31.02
C SER A 2 10.67 1.32 30.24
N GLY A 3 11.09 2.52 29.88
CA GLY A 3 10.34 3.37 28.98
C GLY A 3 11.17 4.56 28.57
N THR A 4 10.85 5.09 27.40
CA THR A 4 11.51 6.28 26.84
C THR A 4 10.45 7.18 26.21
N ASN A 5 10.73 8.48 26.21
CA ASN A 5 9.99 9.49 25.47
C ASN A 5 11.00 10.23 24.62
N GLN A 6 10.81 10.24 23.30
CA GLN A 6 11.73 10.85 22.36
C GLN A 6 10.98 11.78 21.42
N ASP A 7 11.30 13.07 21.52
CA ASP A 7 10.90 14.08 20.54
C ASP A 7 11.92 14.09 19.39
N PHE A 8 11.42 14.27 18.16
CA PHE A 8 12.25 14.33 16.97
C PHE A 8 12.33 15.75 16.41
N ARG A 9 13.44 16.05 15.72
CA ARG A 9 13.59 17.19 14.80
C ARG A 9 14.42 16.73 13.62
N TYR A 10 14.05 17.15 12.42
CA TYR A 10 14.61 16.67 11.17
C TYR A 10 15.31 17.78 10.38
N PHE A 11 16.30 17.38 9.58
CA PHE A 11 16.99 18.15 8.54
C PHE A 11 17.81 19.38 8.98
N ASP A 12 17.22 20.33 9.68
CA ASP A 12 17.85 21.61 10.05
C ASP A 12 17.31 22.15 11.39
N GLN A 13 17.79 23.32 11.80
CA GLN A 13 17.31 24.00 13.01
C GLN A 13 15.85 24.48 12.95
N TYR A 14 15.25 24.49 11.76
CA TYR A 14 13.86 24.85 11.45
C TYR A 14 13.00 23.62 11.16
N ASN A 15 13.48 22.42 11.52
CA ASN A 15 12.78 21.17 11.32
C ASN A 15 12.44 20.86 9.86
N GLY A 16 13.25 21.27 8.88
CA GLY A 16 13.00 21.04 7.45
C GLY A 16 12.19 22.12 6.74
N ALA A 17 11.72 23.15 7.45
CA ALA A 17 11.00 24.25 6.83
C ALA A 17 11.85 25.02 5.80
N SER A 18 13.19 25.04 5.95
CA SER A 18 14.08 25.70 4.97
C SER A 18 14.23 24.93 3.65
N LEU A 19 13.78 23.68 3.60
CA LEU A 19 13.90 22.82 2.42
C LEU A 19 12.65 22.86 1.52
N THR A 20 11.56 23.47 1.98
CA THR A 20 10.25 23.53 1.29
C THR A 20 10.36 24.01 -0.16
N ASP A 21 11.16 25.04 -0.44
CA ASP A 21 11.31 25.61 -1.79
C ASP A 21 12.14 24.73 -2.74
N THR A 22 13.04 23.93 -2.18
CA THR A 22 13.95 23.06 -2.95
C THR A 22 13.39 21.66 -3.15
N ILE A 23 12.63 21.15 -2.18
CA ILE A 23 12.11 19.79 -2.15
C ILE A 23 10.71 19.85 -1.52
N PRO A 24 9.72 20.34 -2.28
CA PRO A 24 8.38 20.51 -1.76
C PRO A 24 7.78 19.14 -1.46
N TYR A 25 7.24 18.96 -0.25
CA TYR A 25 6.22 17.94 -0.04
C TYR A 25 4.94 18.47 -0.67
N GLY A 26 4.75 18.17 -1.95
CA GLY A 26 3.67 18.73 -2.75
C GLY A 26 2.31 18.46 -2.12
N TYR A 27 1.56 19.53 -1.83
CA TYR A 27 0.18 19.41 -1.42
C TYR A 27 -0.72 19.48 -2.65
N TRP A 28 -1.85 18.80 -2.58
CA TRP A 28 -2.90 18.89 -3.59
C TRP A 28 -3.30 20.36 -3.80
N PRO A 29 -3.50 20.80 -5.05
CA PRO A 29 -3.87 22.18 -5.30
C PRO A 29 -5.25 22.50 -4.72
N SER A 30 -5.36 23.64 -4.04
CA SER A 30 -6.53 23.99 -3.23
C SER A 30 -7.83 24.22 -4.03
N HIS A 31 -8.91 23.58 -3.58
CA HIS A 31 -10.36 23.87 -3.65
C HIS A 31 -11.14 23.73 -4.96
N LEU A 32 -10.56 23.80 -6.16
CA LEU A 32 -11.42 23.93 -7.36
C LEU A 32 -11.14 22.97 -8.51
N THR A 33 -10.10 22.12 -8.40
CA THR A 33 -9.75 21.16 -9.45
C THR A 33 -10.13 19.71 -9.14
N THR A 34 -10.86 19.42 -8.06
CA THR A 34 -11.31 18.05 -7.72
C THR A 34 -12.22 17.41 -8.75
N ASN A 35 -12.75 18.20 -9.69
CA ASN A 35 -13.53 17.71 -10.83
C ASN A 35 -12.81 17.87 -12.18
N LEU A 36 -11.54 18.27 -12.19
CA LEU A 36 -10.74 18.20 -13.40
C LEU A 36 -10.15 16.78 -13.51
N PRO A 37 -10.43 16.04 -14.59
CA PRO A 37 -9.86 14.70 -14.81
C PRO A 37 -8.34 14.70 -15.00
N PHE A 38 -7.70 15.87 -15.01
CA PHE A 38 -6.26 16.03 -15.17
C PHE A 38 -5.81 17.29 -14.39
N TYR A 39 -4.65 17.21 -13.72
CA TYR A 39 -4.05 18.38 -13.09
C TYR A 39 -3.54 19.38 -14.14
N PRO A 40 -3.92 20.67 -14.08
CA PRO A 40 -3.20 21.72 -14.76
C PRO A 40 -1.68 21.59 -14.59
N ALA A 41 -0.94 21.57 -15.69
CA ALA A 41 0.51 21.67 -15.73
C ALA A 41 1.16 22.88 -15.04
N VAL A 42 0.34 23.87 -14.70
CA VAL A 42 0.71 25.26 -14.49
C VAL A 42 -0.14 25.80 -13.35
N TYR A 43 0.36 25.58 -12.13
CA TYR A 43 -0.23 26.19 -10.95
C TYR A 43 0.58 27.43 -10.54
N PRO A 44 -0.07 28.56 -10.21
CA PRO A 44 0.60 29.60 -9.45
C PRO A 44 1.10 29.01 -8.13
N GLY A 45 2.22 29.51 -7.61
CA GLY A 45 2.53 29.28 -6.20
C GLY A 45 1.41 29.84 -5.31
N CYS A 46 1.21 29.26 -4.14
CA CYS A 46 0.32 29.84 -3.13
C CYS A 46 1.00 30.99 -2.39
N ASN A 47 0.23 32.04 -2.09
CA ASN A 47 0.54 32.98 -1.02
C ASN A 47 0.35 32.28 0.35
N ASP A 48 0.86 32.88 1.43
CA ASP A 48 0.69 32.38 2.80
C ASP A 48 -0.80 32.27 3.24
N ASP A 49 -1.73 32.90 2.51
CA ASP A 49 -3.17 32.82 2.75
C ASP A 49 -3.88 31.74 1.89
N GLY A 50 -3.11 30.88 1.21
CA GLY A 50 -3.64 29.83 0.33
C GLY A 50 -4.22 30.35 -0.98
N THR A 51 -4.08 31.65 -1.28
CA THR A 51 -4.53 32.21 -2.56
C THR A 51 -3.44 32.11 -3.63
N PRO A 52 -3.81 31.97 -4.91
CA PRO A 52 -2.86 32.10 -6.02
C PRO A 52 -2.05 33.39 -5.98
N VAL A 53 -0.71 33.30 -6.07
CA VAL A 53 0.18 34.47 -6.28
C VAL A 53 -0.22 35.22 -7.56
N VAL A 54 -0.75 34.52 -8.56
CA VAL A 54 -1.27 35.08 -9.81
C VAL A 54 -2.64 34.49 -10.10
N LYS A 55 -3.66 35.34 -10.27
CA LYS A 55 -4.99 34.89 -10.69
C LYS A 55 -4.98 34.48 -12.18
N PRO A 56 -5.64 33.39 -12.55
CA PRO A 56 -5.73 32.97 -13.95
C PRO A 56 -6.48 34.02 -14.78
N PRO A 57 -6.31 34.02 -16.12
CA PRO A 57 -7.13 34.81 -17.02
C PRO A 57 -8.62 34.54 -16.77
N ALA A 58 -9.47 35.57 -16.82
CA ALA A 58 -10.91 35.51 -16.53
C ALA A 58 -11.74 34.57 -17.45
N ASN A 59 -11.08 33.88 -18.38
CA ASN A 59 -11.66 33.08 -19.45
C ASN A 59 -11.64 31.58 -19.12
N LEU A 60 -10.87 31.15 -18.12
CA LEU A 60 -10.86 29.78 -17.65
C LEU A 60 -12.07 29.58 -16.74
N THR A 61 -12.93 28.61 -17.06
CA THR A 61 -14.18 28.35 -16.34
C THR A 61 -13.98 27.80 -14.93
N HIS A 62 -12.75 27.41 -14.57
CA HIS A 62 -12.36 26.93 -13.25
C HIS A 62 -11.05 27.62 -12.82
N ASP A 63 -11.00 28.09 -11.57
CA ASP A 63 -9.75 28.52 -10.94
C ASP A 63 -8.89 27.26 -10.75
N PRO A 64 -7.68 27.16 -11.35
CA PRO A 64 -6.77 26.07 -11.10
C PRO A 64 -6.31 26.05 -9.62
N GLY A 65 -6.58 27.06 -8.80
CA GLY A 65 -6.04 27.13 -7.46
C GLY A 65 -4.54 27.40 -7.51
N CYS A 66 -3.81 26.99 -6.47
CA CYS A 66 -2.36 27.18 -6.40
C CYS A 66 -1.67 25.93 -5.87
N PHE A 67 -0.39 25.75 -6.24
CA PHE A 67 0.44 24.70 -5.70
C PHE A 67 1.07 25.19 -4.40
N GLY A 68 0.70 24.52 -3.32
CA GLY A 68 1.32 24.68 -2.01
C GLY A 68 2.19 23.46 -1.69
N SER A 69 3.13 23.64 -0.77
CA SER A 69 3.97 22.56 -0.29
C SER A 69 4.09 22.62 1.22
N TYR A 70 4.09 21.47 1.87
CA TYR A 70 4.35 21.37 3.29
C TYR A 70 5.85 21.33 3.58
N PRO A 71 6.26 21.74 4.79
CA PRO A 71 7.61 21.48 5.30
C PRO A 71 7.98 20.00 5.17
N SER A 72 9.24 19.69 4.86
CA SER A 72 9.68 18.31 4.60
C SER A 72 9.57 17.36 5.80
N ASN A 73 9.34 17.88 7.01
CA ASN A 73 9.05 17.06 8.21
C ASN A 73 7.58 16.68 8.36
N TYR A 74 6.65 17.29 7.60
CA TYR A 74 5.25 16.88 7.62
C TYR A 74 5.15 15.39 7.25
N GLY A 75 4.34 14.61 7.95
CA GLY A 75 4.38 13.14 7.81
C GLY A 75 5.28 12.41 8.79
N GLN A 76 6.35 13.05 9.27
CA GLN A 76 7.38 12.35 10.05
C GLN A 76 6.97 12.17 11.51
N PRO A 77 7.45 11.11 12.21
CA PRO A 77 7.25 10.95 13.64
C PRO A 77 7.73 12.17 14.43
N SER A 78 6.85 12.83 15.17
CA SER A 78 7.22 13.95 16.04
C SER A 78 7.61 13.50 17.44
N LEU A 79 6.98 12.44 17.94
CA LEU A 79 7.16 11.89 19.28
C LEU A 79 7.00 10.37 19.24
N VAL A 80 7.87 9.68 19.97
CA VAL A 80 7.74 8.24 20.28
C VAL A 80 7.81 8.03 21.79
N ASP A 81 6.75 7.44 22.35
CA ASP A 81 6.68 7.02 23.76
C ASP A 81 6.61 5.49 23.83
N ASP A 82 7.63 4.88 24.42
CA ASP A 82 7.72 3.43 24.57
C ASP A 82 7.65 3.02 26.05
N ARG A 83 6.94 1.93 26.34
CA ARG A 83 6.77 1.35 27.68
C ARG A 83 6.88 -0.16 27.61
N GLU A 84 7.80 -0.72 28.40
CA GLU A 84 8.07 -2.16 28.41
C GLU A 84 8.10 -2.75 29.82
N VAL A 85 7.54 -3.95 29.95
CA VAL A 85 7.59 -4.78 31.14
C VAL A 85 8.02 -6.18 30.74
N VAL A 86 9.08 -6.69 31.35
CA VAL A 86 9.54 -8.08 31.18
C VAL A 86 9.69 -8.70 32.56
N GLY A 87 9.00 -9.81 32.78
CA GLY A 87 9.15 -10.68 33.94
C GLY A 87 9.46 -12.09 33.47
N ASN A 88 10.62 -12.62 33.85
CA ASN A 88 11.03 -13.98 33.51
C ASN A 88 11.38 -14.74 34.80
N PHE A 89 10.53 -15.69 35.18
CA PHE A 89 10.63 -16.43 36.43
C PHE A 89 10.94 -17.89 36.14
N HIS A 90 11.89 -18.46 36.88
CA HIS A 90 12.29 -19.87 36.75
C HIS A 90 12.23 -20.56 38.11
N VAL A 91 11.73 -21.80 38.13
CA VAL A 91 11.70 -22.67 39.31
C VAL A 91 12.27 -24.04 38.92
N GLY A 92 13.36 -24.42 39.57
CA GLY A 92 13.96 -25.75 39.40
C GLY A 92 13.25 -26.78 40.29
N VAL A 93 12.69 -27.84 39.71
CA VAL A 93 12.06 -28.94 40.45
C VAL A 93 13.05 -30.11 40.55
N PRO A 94 13.55 -30.47 41.75
CA PRO A 94 14.55 -31.53 41.90
C PRO A 94 13.98 -32.91 41.57
N HIS A 95 14.80 -33.75 40.94
CA HIS A 95 14.44 -35.15 40.71
C HIS A 95 14.51 -35.95 42.01
N LYS A 96 13.64 -36.94 42.16
CA LYS A 96 13.60 -37.78 43.37
C LYS A 96 14.73 -38.83 43.40
N TYR A 97 15.21 -39.27 42.24
CA TYR A 97 16.07 -40.45 42.10
C TYR A 97 17.43 -40.16 41.45
N ASP A 98 17.71 -38.92 41.10
CA ASP A 98 18.96 -38.48 40.46
C ASP A 98 19.24 -37.00 40.80
N PRO A 99 20.45 -36.46 40.55
CA PRO A 99 20.80 -35.09 40.92
C PRO A 99 20.26 -34.01 39.97
N GLY A 100 19.52 -34.39 38.93
CA GLY A 100 18.90 -33.50 37.96
C GLY A 100 17.79 -32.62 38.55
N ARG A 101 17.42 -31.60 37.78
CA ARG A 101 16.30 -30.70 38.08
C ARG A 101 15.54 -30.44 36.80
N ASP A 102 14.22 -30.48 36.85
CA ASP A 102 13.37 -29.94 35.80
C ASP A 102 13.29 -28.41 35.92
N ASP A 103 12.94 -27.71 34.84
CA ASP A 103 12.76 -26.25 34.84
C ASP A 103 11.30 -25.89 34.52
N VAL A 104 10.70 -25.07 35.37
CA VAL A 104 9.42 -24.41 35.10
C VAL A 104 9.68 -22.93 34.89
N GLN A 105 9.32 -22.41 33.72
CA GLN A 105 9.51 -21.01 33.36
C GLN A 105 8.16 -20.33 33.10
N LEU A 106 7.94 -19.18 33.73
CA LEU A 106 6.88 -18.23 33.41
C LEU A 106 7.52 -16.96 32.85
N LEU A 107 7.17 -16.64 31.61
CA LEU A 107 7.54 -15.38 30.96
C LEU A 107 6.28 -14.54 30.77
N TYR A 108 6.34 -13.30 31.24
CA TYR A 108 5.37 -12.26 30.93
C TYR A 108 6.10 -11.09 30.30
N MET A 109 5.65 -10.65 29.13
CA MET A 109 6.12 -9.42 28.53
C MET A 109 4.92 -8.59 28.09
N SER A 110 5.02 -7.27 28.26
CA SER A 110 4.03 -6.32 27.79
C SER A 110 4.76 -5.08 27.30
N SER A 111 4.35 -4.58 26.15
CA SER A 111 4.92 -3.44 25.45
C SER A 111 3.80 -2.56 24.92
N ALA A 112 4.00 -1.24 24.98
CA ALA A 112 3.14 -0.26 24.38
C ALA A 112 4.00 0.84 23.77
N ASN A 113 3.75 1.14 22.50
CA ASN A 113 4.41 2.19 21.74
C ASN A 113 3.35 3.18 21.24
N PHE A 114 3.51 4.44 21.58
CA PHE A 114 2.75 5.56 21.03
C PHE A 114 3.64 6.36 20.10
N THR A 115 3.20 6.52 18.86
CA THR A 115 3.88 7.36 17.88
C THR A 115 2.94 8.47 17.45
N GLN A 116 3.38 9.71 17.58
CA GLN A 116 2.70 10.90 17.09
C GLN A 116 3.47 11.47 15.90
N PHE A 117 2.81 12.18 15.00
CA PHE A 117 3.39 12.65 13.75
C PHE A 117 3.23 14.16 13.57
N TYR A 118 4.11 14.79 12.80
CA TYR A 118 3.91 16.15 12.31
C TYR A 118 2.77 16.19 11.29
N SER A 119 1.55 16.42 11.77
CA SER A 119 0.34 16.37 10.93
C SER A 119 -0.70 17.45 11.23
N SER A 120 -0.42 18.34 12.18
CA SER A 120 -1.35 19.40 12.55
C SER A 120 -1.39 20.53 11.51
N VAL A 121 -2.38 21.41 11.61
CA VAL A 121 -2.44 22.65 10.81
C VAL A 121 -1.20 23.52 11.08
N ASP A 122 -0.76 23.58 12.34
CA ASP A 122 0.45 24.32 12.72
C ASP A 122 1.73 23.69 12.11
N ASP A 123 1.78 22.36 11.97
CA ASP A 123 2.92 21.66 11.36
C ASP A 123 2.97 21.83 9.84
N ALA A 124 1.83 22.05 9.19
CA ALA A 124 1.72 22.37 7.77
C ALA A 124 2.26 23.79 7.44
N GLY A 125 2.54 24.61 8.45
CA GLY A 125 3.12 25.95 8.29
C GLY A 125 2.10 26.98 7.76
N PRO A 126 2.58 28.10 7.17
CA PRO A 126 1.73 29.19 6.71
C PRO A 126 0.62 28.75 5.75
N LEU A 127 0.90 27.82 4.84
CA LEU A 127 -0.08 27.26 3.92
C LEU A 127 -1.26 26.60 4.65
N GLY A 128 -0.99 25.81 5.69
CA GLY A 128 -2.04 25.16 6.48
C GLY A 128 -2.98 26.18 7.12
N ILE A 129 -2.42 27.24 7.70
CA ILE A 129 -3.19 28.35 8.28
C ILE A 129 -3.95 29.13 7.19
N GLY A 130 -3.32 29.36 6.04
CA GLY A 130 -3.91 30.01 4.88
C GLY A 130 -5.15 29.28 4.38
N LEU A 131 -5.07 27.96 4.22
CA LEU A 131 -6.21 27.11 3.86
C LEU A 131 -7.32 27.25 4.91
N VAL A 132 -7.01 27.16 6.20
CA VAL A 132 -8.04 27.33 7.23
C VAL A 132 -8.72 28.70 7.15
N ASN A 133 -7.94 29.76 6.92
CA ASN A 133 -8.46 31.12 6.75
C ASN A 133 -9.26 31.32 5.45
N ALA A 134 -8.98 30.55 4.40
CA ALA A 134 -9.70 30.55 3.13
C ALA A 134 -11.10 29.88 3.23
N GLY A 135 -11.47 29.37 4.41
CA GLY A 135 -12.78 28.77 4.67
C GLY A 135 -12.74 27.25 4.83
N TYR A 136 -11.56 26.63 4.77
CA TYR A 136 -11.42 25.21 5.08
C TYR A 136 -11.48 24.98 6.58
N THR A 137 -12.55 24.36 7.02
CA THR A 137 -12.71 23.98 8.42
C THR A 137 -12.01 22.64 8.66
N ASN A 138 -10.91 22.64 9.41
CA ASN A 138 -10.37 21.39 9.96
C ASN A 138 -11.29 20.97 11.12
N GLN A 139 -12.22 20.06 10.87
CA GLN A 139 -13.30 19.69 11.77
C GLN A 139 -13.26 18.21 12.12
N TRP A 140 -13.91 17.80 13.21
CA TRP A 140 -14.00 16.36 13.49
C TRP A 140 -14.80 15.66 12.38
N PRO A 141 -14.25 14.60 11.76
CA PRO A 141 -14.88 13.96 10.61
C PRO A 141 -15.98 12.99 11.09
N ASP A 142 -17.19 13.52 11.31
CA ASP A 142 -18.37 12.73 11.65
C ASP A 142 -19.16 12.36 10.42
N TYR A 143 -19.80 11.19 10.48
CA TYR A 143 -20.53 10.65 9.34
C TYR A 143 -21.86 10.05 9.75
N TYR A 144 -22.63 9.61 8.78
CA TYR A 144 -23.92 8.95 9.00
C TYR A 144 -23.73 7.45 9.27
N THR A 145 -24.55 6.90 10.15
CA THR A 145 -24.71 5.44 10.32
C THR A 145 -26.13 5.13 10.79
N TYR A 146 -26.53 3.86 10.81
CA TYR A 146 -27.77 3.44 11.48
C TYR A 146 -27.49 2.89 12.88
N PRO A 147 -28.43 3.02 13.83
CA PRO A 147 -28.28 2.45 15.16
C PRO A 147 -27.91 0.96 15.13
N THR A 148 -27.04 0.55 16.04
CA THR A 148 -26.71 -0.86 16.22
C THR A 148 -27.97 -1.68 16.44
N GLY A 149 -28.13 -2.77 15.67
CA GLY A 149 -29.30 -3.64 15.70
C GLY A 149 -30.38 -3.31 14.65
N THR A 150 -30.22 -2.26 13.85
CA THR A 150 -31.03 -2.05 12.64
C THR A 150 -30.89 -3.26 11.72
N SER A 151 -32.01 -3.88 11.32
CA SER A 151 -31.98 -5.07 10.47
C SER A 151 -31.79 -4.72 9.01
N TRP A 152 -31.15 -5.63 8.25
CA TRP A 152 -31.20 -5.64 6.79
C TRP A 152 -32.66 -5.58 6.30
N LEU A 153 -32.94 -4.78 5.25
CA LEU A 153 -34.29 -4.51 4.74
C LEU A 153 -35.27 -3.95 5.78
N ALA A 154 -34.76 -3.25 6.81
CA ALA A 154 -35.62 -2.40 7.63
C ALA A 154 -36.25 -1.28 6.78
N PRO A 155 -37.38 -0.69 7.21
CA PRO A 155 -37.94 0.48 6.54
C PRO A 155 -36.90 1.62 6.45
N ALA A 156 -36.78 2.25 5.27
CA ALA A 156 -35.89 3.39 5.06
C ALA A 156 -36.26 4.61 5.92
N SER A 157 -37.45 4.63 6.53
CA SER A 157 -37.84 5.59 7.57
C SER A 157 -37.09 5.46 8.90
N ALA A 158 -36.23 4.45 9.07
CA ALA A 158 -35.38 4.37 10.25
C ALA A 158 -34.49 5.63 10.36
N PRO A 159 -34.38 6.28 11.53
CA PRO A 159 -33.59 7.49 11.65
C PRO A 159 -32.08 7.15 11.69
N PRO A 160 -31.24 7.79 10.86
CA PRO A 160 -29.79 7.67 11.01
C PRO A 160 -29.32 8.36 12.29
N VAL A 161 -28.13 7.98 12.74
CA VAL A 161 -27.41 8.57 13.87
C VAL A 161 -26.02 9.01 13.43
N ALA A 162 -25.41 9.90 14.21
CA ALA A 162 -24.03 10.27 13.99
C ALA A 162 -23.09 9.12 14.35
N TYR A 163 -22.18 8.80 13.42
CA TYR A 163 -20.95 8.10 13.69
C TYR A 163 -19.91 9.12 14.16
N TYR A 164 -19.59 9.11 15.45
CA TYR A 164 -18.55 9.99 15.99
C TYR A 164 -17.17 9.42 15.69
N TYR A 165 -16.28 10.28 15.21
CA TYR A 165 -14.88 9.91 15.03
C TYR A 165 -14.25 9.38 16.35
N PRO A 166 -13.60 8.19 16.34
CA PRO A 166 -12.93 7.63 17.51
C PRO A 166 -11.82 8.55 18.03
N GLY A 167 -11.84 8.86 19.32
CA GLY A 167 -10.87 9.79 19.93
C GLY A 167 -11.28 11.26 19.85
N SER A 168 -12.40 11.58 19.21
CA SER A 168 -12.97 12.93 19.31
C SER A 168 -13.49 13.23 20.74
N PRO A 169 -13.53 14.50 21.16
CA PRO A 169 -13.97 14.88 22.50
C PRO A 169 -15.38 14.39 22.83
N THR A 170 -15.58 13.87 24.04
CA THR A 170 -16.89 13.42 24.49
C THR A 170 -17.84 14.60 24.72
N GLY A 171 -19.14 14.40 24.42
CA GLY A 171 -20.19 15.39 24.70
C GLY A 171 -20.29 16.57 23.72
N ARG A 172 -19.53 16.57 22.63
CA ARG A 172 -19.72 17.53 21.52
C ARG A 172 -20.95 17.18 20.69
N CYS A 173 -21.45 18.15 19.92
CA CYS A 173 -22.43 17.89 18.88
C CYS A 173 -21.74 17.26 17.65
N ALA A 174 -22.52 16.58 16.80
CA ALA A 174 -22.02 15.93 15.60
C ALA A 174 -21.98 16.88 14.40
N ASN A 175 -20.93 16.79 13.58
CA ASN A 175 -20.73 17.58 12.35
C ASN A 175 -21.54 17.04 11.15
N VAL A 176 -22.70 16.42 11.41
CA VAL A 176 -23.64 15.91 10.41
C VAL A 176 -25.05 16.45 10.69
N THR A 177 -25.83 16.70 9.65
CA THR A 177 -27.18 17.27 9.77
C THR A 177 -28.26 16.19 9.82
N GLY A 178 -29.44 16.48 10.38
CA GLY A 178 -30.59 15.56 10.33
C GLY A 178 -30.51 14.35 11.28
N VAL A 179 -29.50 14.29 12.16
CA VAL A 179 -29.36 13.23 13.17
C VAL A 179 -29.58 13.78 14.59
N PRO A 180 -29.90 12.92 15.58
CA PRO A 180 -29.89 13.31 16.98
C PRO A 180 -28.52 13.87 17.40
N ASN A 181 -28.50 14.99 18.14
CA ASN A 181 -27.28 15.70 18.58
C ASN A 181 -26.43 16.34 17.45
N ALA A 182 -27.00 16.58 16.26
CA ALA A 182 -26.40 17.42 15.24
C ALA A 182 -26.06 18.82 15.78
N CYS A 183 -24.92 19.38 15.36
CA CYS A 183 -24.57 20.75 15.73
C CYS A 183 -25.59 21.79 15.23
N PRO A 184 -25.79 22.89 15.96
CA PRO A 184 -26.76 23.91 15.60
C PRO A 184 -26.43 24.54 14.25
N LEU A 185 -27.47 24.92 13.50
CA LEU A 185 -27.30 25.71 12.29
C LEU A 185 -27.00 27.16 12.66
N ASN A 186 -26.09 27.81 11.94
CA ASN A 186 -25.84 29.24 12.04
C ASN A 186 -26.96 30.05 11.36
N ALA A 187 -26.87 31.37 11.39
CA ALA A 187 -27.86 32.27 10.78
C ALA A 187 -28.01 32.10 9.25
N ALA A 188 -27.02 31.52 8.57
CA ALA A 188 -27.05 31.21 7.14
C ALA A 188 -27.64 29.81 6.85
N GLY A 189 -28.09 29.08 7.88
CA GLY A 189 -28.61 27.73 7.74
C GLY A 189 -27.54 26.66 7.53
N THR A 190 -26.25 26.99 7.69
CA THR A 190 -25.16 26.02 7.60
C THR A 190 -24.81 25.51 9.00
N GLN A 191 -24.41 24.25 9.10
CA GLN A 191 -24.07 23.63 10.38
C GLN A 191 -22.84 24.30 11.01
N GLN A 192 -22.91 24.66 12.29
CA GLN A 192 -21.73 25.07 13.05
C GLN A 192 -20.87 23.84 13.31
N GLN A 193 -19.66 23.83 12.77
CA GLN A 193 -18.80 22.66 12.84
C GLN A 193 -17.85 22.74 14.04
N VAL A 194 -17.73 21.64 14.78
CA VAL A 194 -16.72 21.50 15.85
C VAL A 194 -15.36 21.27 15.20
N GLN A 195 -14.48 22.26 15.36
CA GLN A 195 -13.14 22.24 14.80
C GLN A 195 -12.21 21.29 15.58
N ILE A 196 -11.24 20.71 14.88
CA ILE A 196 -10.06 20.08 15.45
C ILE A 196 -9.09 21.22 15.89
N PRO A 197 -8.46 21.14 17.07
CA PRO A 197 -7.44 22.11 17.46
C PRO A 197 -6.28 22.19 16.45
N ASN A 198 -5.77 23.38 16.15
CA ASN A 198 -4.70 23.56 15.16
C ASN A 198 -3.38 22.86 15.52
N ASP A 199 -3.17 22.57 16.80
CA ASP A 199 -2.03 21.85 17.36
C ASP A 199 -2.29 20.34 17.54
N TYR A 200 -3.49 19.85 17.19
CA TYR A 200 -3.80 18.42 17.24
C TYR A 200 -2.96 17.69 16.19
N ARG A 201 -2.20 16.70 16.64
CA ARG A 201 -1.41 15.81 15.78
C ARG A 201 -1.98 14.41 15.85
N ASP A 202 -2.05 13.76 14.68
CA ASP A 202 -2.48 12.38 14.58
C ASP A 202 -1.47 11.44 15.23
N ALA A 203 -1.95 10.27 15.64
CA ALA A 203 -1.13 9.32 16.35
C ALA A 203 -1.54 7.86 16.11
N ARG A 204 -0.64 6.98 16.52
CA ARG A 204 -0.76 5.53 16.44
C ARG A 204 -0.42 4.91 17.80
N TRP A 205 -1.21 3.92 18.20
CA TRP A 205 -0.93 3.04 19.34
C TRP A 205 -0.69 1.61 18.87
N ASP A 206 0.48 1.09 19.20
CA ASP A 206 0.81 -0.32 19.07
C ASP A 206 1.00 -0.90 20.47
N THR A 207 0.25 -1.96 20.79
CA THR A 207 0.46 -2.70 22.04
C THR A 207 0.67 -4.17 21.74
N ALA A 208 1.50 -4.82 22.54
CA ALA A 208 1.73 -6.25 22.46
C ALA A 208 1.98 -6.83 23.86
N SER A 209 1.43 -8.00 24.15
CA SER A 209 1.63 -8.69 25.42
C SER A 209 1.68 -10.21 25.20
N ILE A 210 2.72 -10.86 25.73
CA ILE A 210 2.88 -12.31 25.72
C ILE A 210 2.92 -12.86 27.15
N THR A 211 2.17 -13.93 27.37
CA THR A 211 2.32 -14.79 28.54
C THR A 211 2.67 -16.18 28.05
N LYS A 212 3.84 -16.70 28.46
CA LYS A 212 4.35 -18.02 28.12
C LYS A 212 4.60 -18.83 29.39
N LEU A 213 4.10 -20.05 29.41
CA LEU A 213 4.41 -21.05 30.43
C LEU A 213 5.16 -22.21 29.78
N GLN A 214 6.26 -22.62 30.39
CA GLN A 214 7.12 -23.68 29.90
C GLN A 214 7.48 -24.65 31.03
N TYR A 215 7.51 -25.93 30.68
CA TYR A 215 8.07 -26.98 31.52
C TYR A 215 9.08 -27.79 30.70
N GLN A 216 10.29 -27.91 31.23
CA GLN A 216 11.33 -28.77 30.69
C GLN A 216 11.60 -29.92 31.67
N LYS A 217 11.38 -31.13 31.19
CA LYS A 217 11.75 -32.36 31.88
C LYS A 217 13.11 -32.84 31.40
N ASN A 218 14.08 -32.95 32.30
CA ASN A 218 15.37 -33.54 31.97
C ASN A 218 15.30 -35.07 32.10
N ILE A 219 15.78 -35.79 31.08
CA ILE A 219 15.75 -37.25 31.01
C ILE A 219 17.20 -37.74 31.04
N GLY A 220 17.70 -37.97 32.26
CA GLY A 220 19.12 -38.23 32.48
C GLY A 220 19.99 -37.00 32.21
N SER A 221 21.22 -37.23 31.77
CA SER A 221 22.22 -36.17 31.53
C SER A 221 22.34 -35.73 30.07
N SER A 222 21.71 -36.45 29.13
CA SER A 222 21.91 -36.29 27.68
C SER A 222 20.65 -35.85 26.93
N ALA A 223 19.47 -35.95 27.55
CA ALA A 223 18.19 -35.71 26.89
C ALA A 223 17.26 -34.82 27.70
N TYR A 224 16.38 -34.11 27.00
CA TYR A 224 15.26 -33.40 27.61
C TYR A 224 14.03 -33.39 26.70
N ILE A 225 12.87 -33.23 27.33
CA ILE A 225 11.62 -32.84 26.65
C ILE A 225 11.18 -31.51 27.23
N ARG A 226 10.79 -30.58 26.37
CA ARG A 226 10.26 -29.27 26.76
C ARG A 226 8.90 -29.08 26.11
N LEU A 227 7.91 -28.73 26.92
CA LEU A 227 6.58 -28.32 26.47
C LEU A 227 6.38 -26.87 26.89
N PHE A 228 5.97 -26.01 25.96
CA PHE A 228 5.52 -24.68 26.32
C PHE A 228 4.27 -24.28 25.55
N GLY A 229 3.45 -23.47 26.20
CA GLY A 229 2.31 -22.81 25.61
C GLY A 229 2.36 -21.33 25.87
N TYR A 230 1.77 -20.54 24.97
CA TYR A 230 1.70 -19.10 25.15
C TYR A 230 0.40 -18.53 24.59
N THR A 231 0.05 -17.36 25.10
CA THR A 231 -0.94 -16.46 24.53
C THR A 231 -0.27 -15.13 24.24
N PHE A 232 -0.53 -14.59 23.06
CA PHE A 232 -0.01 -13.32 22.60
C PHE A 232 -1.18 -12.45 22.14
N TYR A 233 -1.23 -11.23 22.68
CA TYR A 233 -2.20 -10.21 22.35
C TYR A 233 -1.44 -9.09 21.67
N SER A 234 -1.94 -8.60 20.54
CA SER A 234 -1.40 -7.39 19.92
C SER A 234 -2.51 -6.55 19.35
N THR A 235 -2.37 -5.24 19.47
CA THR A 235 -3.30 -4.28 18.86
C THR A 235 -2.52 -3.18 18.15
N THR A 236 -2.96 -2.77 16.96
CA THR A 236 -2.55 -1.51 16.34
C THR A 236 -3.81 -0.68 16.11
N ASN A 237 -3.83 0.53 16.65
CA ASN A 237 -4.92 1.48 16.45
C ASN A 237 -4.31 2.73 15.82
N ARG A 238 -4.82 3.09 14.64
CA ARG A 238 -4.46 4.30 13.92
C ARG A 238 -5.71 5.14 13.76
N ALA A 239 -5.57 6.42 14.04
CA ALA A 239 -6.65 7.38 13.96
C ALA A 239 -6.03 8.70 13.43
N SER A 240 -6.37 9.08 12.20
CA SER A 240 -6.04 10.40 11.64
C SER A 240 -7.26 11.30 11.55
N ALA A 241 -7.44 12.18 12.54
CA ALA A 241 -8.54 13.13 12.55
C ALA A 241 -8.28 14.26 11.54
N ASN A 242 -7.03 14.73 11.45
CA ASN A 242 -6.63 15.72 10.44
C ASN A 242 -6.76 15.13 9.03
N GLY A 243 -6.50 13.83 8.89
CA GLY A 243 -6.70 12.97 7.70
C GLY A 243 -7.87 13.35 6.80
N TYR A 244 -9.01 13.45 7.46
CA TYR A 244 -10.34 13.46 6.85
C TYR A 244 -11.21 14.58 7.43
N GLY A 245 -10.71 15.29 8.43
CA GLY A 245 -11.40 16.39 9.10
C GLY A 245 -11.52 17.64 8.25
N ASN A 246 -10.62 17.80 7.28
CA ASN A 246 -10.84 18.67 6.14
C ASN A 246 -11.10 17.79 4.91
N ASN A 247 -11.90 18.25 3.95
CA ASN A 247 -12.13 17.51 2.70
C ASN A 247 -10.86 17.33 1.83
N GLU A 248 -9.65 17.60 2.36
CA GLU A 248 -8.37 17.63 1.62
C GLU A 248 -7.14 17.34 2.52
N THR A 249 -6.77 16.07 2.73
CA THR A 249 -5.35 15.61 2.90
C THR A 249 -4.43 16.33 3.93
N PHE A 250 -4.91 16.83 5.07
CA PHE A 250 -4.02 16.88 6.24
C PHE A 250 -3.92 15.47 6.83
N GLY A 251 -2.86 15.11 7.56
CA GLY A 251 -2.77 13.79 8.19
C GLY A 251 -1.83 12.80 7.52
N VAL A 252 -1.55 11.71 8.23
CA VAL A 252 -0.39 10.83 7.97
C VAL A 252 -0.70 9.35 8.18
N THR A 253 -1.91 9.04 8.62
CA THR A 253 -2.39 7.67 8.82
C THR A 253 -3.79 7.50 8.24
N ASN A 254 -4.24 6.26 8.13
CA ASN A 254 -5.62 5.94 7.73
C ASN A 254 -6.64 6.61 8.67
N TYR A 255 -7.85 6.85 8.15
CA TYR A 255 -9.00 7.42 8.87
C TYR A 255 -9.20 6.77 10.23
N GLN A 256 -9.49 5.47 10.21
CA GLN A 256 -9.52 4.61 11.37
C GLN A 256 -9.13 3.21 10.94
N TYR A 257 -8.05 2.71 11.52
CA TYR A 257 -7.53 1.38 11.21
C TYR A 257 -7.16 0.66 12.49
N GLU A 258 -7.86 -0.44 12.74
CA GLU A 258 -7.74 -1.24 13.95
C GLU A 258 -7.37 -2.66 13.57
N ILE A 259 -6.26 -3.17 14.10
CA ILE A 259 -5.96 -4.60 14.05
C ILE A 259 -5.83 -5.09 15.47
N GLY A 260 -6.66 -6.05 15.86
CA GLY A 260 -6.47 -6.84 17.07
C GLY A 260 -6.15 -8.27 16.70
N ALA A 261 -5.13 -8.87 17.32
CA ALA A 261 -4.81 -10.27 17.15
C ALA A 261 -4.61 -10.97 18.50
N HIS A 262 -5.19 -12.16 18.61
CA HIS A 262 -5.07 -13.04 19.76
C HIS A 262 -4.51 -14.39 19.30
N THR A 263 -3.20 -14.54 19.44
CA THR A 263 -2.47 -15.74 19.03
C THR A 263 -2.27 -16.67 20.22
N ARG A 264 -2.50 -17.96 20.02
CA ARG A 264 -2.22 -19.02 20.98
C ARG A 264 -1.31 -20.03 20.32
N GLY A 265 -0.25 -20.43 21.01
CA GLY A 265 0.70 -21.41 20.51
C GLY A 265 1.01 -22.47 21.54
N LEU A 266 1.28 -23.67 21.06
CA LEU A 266 1.74 -24.83 21.83
C LEU A 266 2.89 -25.47 21.07
N GLU A 267 3.98 -25.79 21.77
CA GLU A 267 5.14 -26.43 21.18
C GLU A 267 5.74 -27.48 22.11
N LEU A 268 6.06 -28.63 21.53
CA LEU A 268 6.80 -29.72 22.14
C LEU A 268 8.17 -29.83 21.46
N GLN A 269 9.24 -29.77 22.23
CA GLN A 269 10.62 -29.96 21.79
C GLN A 269 11.22 -31.17 22.50
N PHE A 270 12.02 -31.95 21.77
CA PHE A 270 12.83 -33.05 22.28
C PHE A 270 14.26 -32.87 21.79
N ALA A 271 15.24 -33.11 22.65
CA ALA A 271 16.63 -33.23 22.24
C ALA A 271 17.31 -34.38 23.01
N ASP A 272 18.16 -35.14 22.32
CA ASP A 272 18.95 -36.22 22.91
C ASP A 272 20.31 -36.38 22.23
N GLN A 273 21.36 -36.35 23.05
CA GLN A 273 22.71 -36.71 22.64
C GLN A 273 22.86 -38.25 22.61
N LEU A 274 22.39 -38.88 21.52
CA LEU A 274 22.38 -40.35 21.32
C LEU A 274 23.77 -40.99 21.44
N SER A 275 24.82 -40.26 21.06
CA SER A 275 26.22 -40.65 21.22
C SER A 275 27.10 -39.39 21.21
N SER A 276 28.41 -39.50 21.41
CA SER A 276 29.33 -38.35 21.23
C SER A 276 29.30 -37.73 19.83
N ALA A 277 28.79 -38.46 18.84
CA ALA A 277 28.72 -38.04 17.45
C ALA A 277 27.32 -37.57 17.02
N HIS A 278 26.24 -37.90 17.73
CA HIS A 278 24.87 -37.64 17.27
C HIS A 278 24.07 -36.86 18.31
N LEU A 279 23.50 -35.74 17.88
CA LEU A 279 22.53 -34.94 18.64
C LEU A 279 21.23 -34.85 17.84
N LEU A 280 20.25 -35.64 18.26
CA LEU A 280 18.92 -35.67 17.65
C LEU A 280 18.05 -34.61 18.30
N THR A 281 17.33 -33.83 17.49
CA THR A 281 16.34 -32.86 17.95
C THR A 281 15.05 -33.04 17.17
N GLY A 282 13.91 -33.03 17.86
CA GLY A 282 12.58 -33.06 17.26
C GLY A 282 11.71 -31.96 17.83
N MET A 283 10.80 -31.41 17.02
CA MET A 283 9.84 -30.42 17.45
C MET A 283 8.48 -30.67 16.79
N ALA A 284 7.41 -30.42 17.51
CA ALA A 284 6.06 -30.32 16.97
C ALA A 284 5.37 -29.10 17.57
N SER A 285 4.70 -28.29 16.76
CA SER A 285 3.99 -27.11 17.22
C SER A 285 2.64 -26.92 16.55
N TYR A 286 1.76 -26.22 17.25
CA TYR A 286 0.45 -25.78 16.79
C TYR A 286 0.28 -24.31 17.17
N LEU A 287 -0.14 -23.50 16.21
CA LEU A 287 -0.45 -22.09 16.38
C LEU A 287 -1.84 -21.81 15.84
N THR A 288 -2.61 -20.99 16.55
CA THR A 288 -3.82 -20.39 16.00
C THR A 288 -3.93 -18.93 16.38
N SER A 289 -4.50 -18.12 15.50
CA SER A 289 -4.74 -16.71 15.79
C SER A 289 -6.14 -16.31 15.38
N THR A 290 -6.84 -15.58 16.23
CA THR A 290 -8.04 -14.83 15.82
C THR A 290 -7.60 -13.40 15.60
N THR A 291 -7.53 -13.00 14.33
CA THR A 291 -7.25 -11.62 13.93
C THR A 291 -8.55 -10.95 13.54
N LEU A 292 -8.70 -9.71 13.95
CA LEU A 292 -9.75 -8.82 13.51
C LEU A 292 -9.07 -7.56 13.01
N ARG A 293 -9.02 -7.41 11.69
CA ARG A 293 -8.61 -6.16 11.04
C ARG A 293 -9.88 -5.45 10.61
N TYR A 294 -10.05 -4.21 11.05
CA TYR A 294 -11.04 -3.28 10.55
C TYR A 294 -10.33 -2.08 9.95
N LYS A 295 -10.49 -1.90 8.64
CA LYS A 295 -10.21 -0.63 7.99
C LYS A 295 -11.55 0.08 7.83
N ASN A 296 -11.88 0.97 8.76
CA ASN A 296 -13.18 1.62 8.77
C ASN A 296 -13.26 2.64 7.64
N GLU A 297 -14.31 2.53 6.84
CA GLU A 297 -14.57 3.36 5.66
C GLU A 297 -15.83 4.21 5.82
N ASN A 298 -16.33 4.38 7.04
CA ASN A 298 -17.49 5.22 7.34
C ASN A 298 -17.33 6.68 6.90
N TYR A 299 -16.11 7.11 6.56
CA TYR A 299 -15.88 8.42 5.96
C TYR A 299 -16.56 8.61 4.59
N PHE A 300 -17.00 7.53 3.95
CA PHE A 300 -17.87 7.60 2.76
C PHE A 300 -19.33 7.88 3.08
N ASN A 301 -19.76 7.74 4.34
CA ASN A 301 -21.16 7.88 4.74
C ASN A 301 -21.55 9.35 4.86
N THR A 302 -21.64 10.01 3.72
CA THR A 302 -22.12 11.39 3.54
C THR A 302 -23.65 11.40 3.38
N ALA A 303 -24.25 12.60 3.37
CA ALA A 303 -25.70 12.72 3.13
C ALA A 303 -26.12 12.19 1.74
N SER A 304 -25.20 12.13 0.78
CA SER A 304 -25.43 11.60 -0.58
C SER A 304 -25.17 10.10 -0.72
N GLN A 305 -24.60 9.44 0.29
CA GLN A 305 -24.35 8.00 0.23
C GLN A 305 -25.66 7.24 0.11
N GLN A 306 -25.73 6.28 -0.80
CA GLN A 306 -26.92 5.47 -1.02
C GLN A 306 -27.09 4.44 0.10
N VAL A 307 -28.30 4.35 0.64
CA VAL A 307 -28.62 3.57 1.86
C VAL A 307 -29.80 2.63 1.72
N SER A 308 -30.66 2.88 0.74
CA SER A 308 -31.91 2.17 0.55
C SER A 308 -32.16 1.89 -0.92
N ASN A 309 -32.97 0.89 -1.20
CA ASN A 309 -33.52 0.62 -2.53
C ASN A 309 -35.03 0.53 -2.47
N PHE A 310 -35.71 0.91 -3.56
CA PHE A 310 -37.10 0.55 -3.78
C PHE A 310 -37.18 -0.92 -4.19
N THR A 311 -37.47 -1.81 -3.25
CA THR A 311 -37.35 -3.26 -3.46
C THR A 311 -38.43 -4.04 -2.72
N ASN A 312 -38.69 -5.26 -3.19
CA ASN A 312 -39.47 -6.28 -2.48
C ASN A 312 -38.59 -7.25 -1.68
N GLY A 313 -37.28 -6.97 -1.58
CA GLY A 313 -36.28 -7.83 -0.95
C GLY A 313 -35.56 -8.80 -1.90
N SER A 314 -35.88 -8.79 -3.19
CA SER A 314 -35.20 -9.61 -4.21
C SER A 314 -35.06 -8.93 -5.58
N THR A 315 -35.95 -8.00 -5.91
CA THR A 315 -35.93 -7.23 -7.16
C THR A 315 -36.04 -5.75 -6.82
N CYS A 316 -35.27 -4.90 -7.51
CA CYS A 316 -35.37 -3.45 -7.38
C CYS A 316 -36.23 -2.84 -8.48
N PHE A 317 -36.76 -1.65 -8.18
CA PHE A 317 -37.68 -0.93 -9.04
C PHE A 317 -37.28 0.54 -9.10
N SER A 318 -37.53 1.20 -10.23
CA SER A 318 -37.17 2.61 -10.39
C SER A 318 -38.01 3.52 -9.48
N THR A 319 -37.37 4.47 -8.82
CA THR A 319 -38.01 5.58 -8.10
C THR A 319 -38.30 6.77 -9.01
N THR A 320 -37.57 6.89 -10.14
CA THR A 320 -37.64 8.02 -11.06
C THR A 320 -38.13 7.62 -12.44
N ARG A 321 -38.46 8.63 -13.26
CA ARG A 321 -38.64 8.46 -14.70
C ARG A 321 -37.30 8.75 -15.38
N ASP A 322 -36.81 7.79 -16.13
CA ASP A 322 -35.70 7.97 -17.07
C ASP A 322 -36.20 7.72 -18.51
N LEU A 323 -35.37 7.96 -19.53
CA LEU A 323 -35.70 7.87 -20.95
C LEU A 323 -36.34 6.52 -21.34
N ASN A 324 -36.04 5.44 -20.61
CA ASN A 324 -36.49 4.08 -20.93
C ASN A 324 -37.27 3.38 -19.80
N VAL A 325 -37.47 4.01 -18.64
CA VAL A 325 -38.00 3.35 -17.43
C VAL A 325 -38.96 4.28 -16.71
N ALA A 326 -40.17 3.81 -16.38
CA ALA A 326 -41.11 4.57 -15.56
C ALA A 326 -40.90 4.25 -14.06
N PRO A 327 -41.29 5.15 -13.15
CA PRO A 327 -41.34 4.83 -11.73
C PRO A 327 -42.15 3.55 -11.50
N GLY A 328 -41.61 2.61 -10.71
CA GLY A 328 -42.24 1.33 -10.42
C GLY A 328 -41.95 0.20 -11.41
N ASP A 329 -41.25 0.44 -12.51
CA ASP A 329 -40.76 -0.62 -13.38
C ASP A 329 -39.53 -1.31 -12.75
N PRO A 330 -39.30 -2.62 -12.99
CA PRO A 330 -38.08 -3.30 -12.55
C PRO A 330 -36.83 -2.58 -13.06
N ALA A 331 -35.82 -2.46 -12.23
CA ALA A 331 -34.58 -1.73 -12.53
C ALA A 331 -33.40 -2.28 -11.73
N PRO A 332 -32.14 -2.06 -12.17
CA PRO A 332 -30.97 -2.51 -11.44
C PRO A 332 -30.86 -1.92 -10.03
N CYS A 333 -30.62 -2.78 -9.04
CA CYS A 333 -30.39 -2.42 -7.64
C CYS A 333 -29.13 -1.57 -7.44
N ASN A 334 -28.10 -1.76 -8.28
CA ASN A 334 -26.86 -0.97 -8.24
C ASN A 334 -26.97 0.38 -8.97
N ASP A 335 -28.17 0.79 -9.41
CA ASP A 335 -28.39 2.07 -10.07
C ASP A 335 -29.06 3.09 -9.13
N THR A 336 -28.56 4.32 -9.16
CA THR A 336 -29.10 5.48 -8.45
C THR A 336 -30.60 5.72 -8.67
N ILE A 337 -31.17 5.31 -9.81
CA ILE A 337 -32.61 5.47 -10.06
C ILE A 337 -33.47 4.62 -9.12
N THR A 338 -32.93 3.57 -8.51
CA THR A 338 -33.66 2.71 -7.55
C THR A 338 -33.37 3.03 -6.10
N GLN A 339 -32.44 3.96 -5.83
CA GLN A 339 -31.82 4.15 -4.53
C GLN A 339 -32.30 5.42 -3.81
N GLY A 340 -32.27 5.38 -2.48
CA GLY A 340 -32.35 6.56 -1.61
C GLY A 340 -31.02 6.78 -0.88
N THR A 341 -30.82 7.98 -0.34
CA THR A 341 -29.59 8.39 0.36
C THR A 341 -29.83 8.68 1.84
N PHE A 342 -28.78 8.87 2.65
CA PHE A 342 -28.96 9.31 4.04
C PHE A 342 -29.77 10.62 4.16
N GLY A 343 -29.52 11.57 3.25
CA GLY A 343 -30.23 12.85 3.18
C GLY A 343 -31.64 12.76 2.58
N GLY A 344 -31.92 11.69 1.83
CA GLY A 344 -33.20 11.46 1.16
C GLY A 344 -33.48 9.96 1.01
N PRO A 345 -33.90 9.26 2.09
CA PRO A 345 -33.96 7.80 2.13
C PRO A 345 -35.07 7.19 1.25
N TYR A 346 -35.92 8.02 0.65
CA TYR A 346 -37.02 7.60 -0.23
C TYR A 346 -36.73 7.81 -1.72
N GLY A 347 -35.50 8.18 -2.08
CA GLY A 347 -35.13 8.48 -3.46
C GLY A 347 -35.95 9.65 -4.00
N ALA A 348 -36.64 9.46 -5.13
CA ALA A 348 -37.52 10.46 -5.70
C ALA A 348 -38.96 10.47 -5.16
N PHE A 349 -39.30 9.53 -4.26
CA PHE A 349 -40.59 9.51 -3.57
C PHE A 349 -40.58 10.40 -2.33
N THR A 350 -41.76 10.73 -1.82
CA THR A 350 -41.90 11.49 -0.57
C THR A 350 -42.16 10.62 0.65
N ALA A 351 -42.42 9.33 0.45
CA ALA A 351 -42.78 8.40 1.52
C ALA A 351 -42.16 7.00 1.37
N GLN A 352 -42.22 6.26 2.48
CA GLN A 352 -41.68 4.91 2.66
C GLN A 352 -42.34 3.86 1.75
N ASP A 353 -43.66 3.95 1.55
CA ASP A 353 -44.44 3.02 0.73
C ASP A 353 -45.24 3.80 -0.34
N PRO A 354 -44.60 4.12 -1.47
CA PRO A 354 -45.23 4.91 -2.54
C PRO A 354 -46.48 4.23 -3.13
N CYS A 355 -46.64 2.91 -2.96
CA CYS A 355 -47.80 2.16 -3.43
C CYS A 355 -49.01 2.34 -2.52
N SER A 356 -48.80 2.35 -1.20
CA SER A 356 -49.84 2.63 -0.21
C SER A 356 -50.19 4.11 -0.15
N ASP A 357 -49.19 4.99 -0.31
CA ASP A 357 -49.34 6.45 -0.23
C ASP A 357 -49.91 7.07 -1.51
N GLY A 358 -50.06 6.28 -2.58
CA GLY A 358 -50.67 6.70 -3.84
C GLY A 358 -49.77 7.52 -4.75
N GLU A 359 -48.48 7.62 -4.44
CA GLU A 359 -47.45 8.21 -5.30
C GLU A 359 -47.23 7.36 -6.56
N LEU A 360 -47.44 6.05 -6.46
CA LEU A 360 -47.35 5.10 -7.56
C LEU A 360 -48.70 4.40 -7.80
N ALA A 361 -49.06 4.21 -9.08
CA ALA A 361 -50.30 3.52 -9.43
C ALA A 361 -50.27 2.07 -8.92
N ARG A 362 -51.36 1.60 -8.26
CA ARG A 362 -51.47 0.21 -7.76
C ARG A 362 -51.26 -0.86 -8.82
N THR A 363 -51.39 -0.52 -10.10
CA THR A 363 -51.15 -1.42 -11.24
C THR A 363 -49.69 -1.53 -11.65
N ALA A 364 -48.82 -0.65 -11.14
CA ALA A 364 -47.38 -0.66 -11.43
C ALA A 364 -46.73 -1.98 -10.99
N PRO A 365 -45.68 -2.45 -11.68
CA PRO A 365 -45.01 -3.70 -11.36
C PRO A 365 -44.55 -3.76 -9.89
N ALA A 366 -43.92 -2.70 -9.39
CA ALA A 366 -43.46 -2.60 -8.00
C ALA A 366 -44.58 -2.78 -6.97
N CYS A 367 -45.75 -2.16 -7.19
CA CYS A 367 -46.89 -2.28 -6.27
C CYS A 367 -47.52 -3.67 -6.26
N LYS A 368 -47.55 -4.36 -7.41
CA LYS A 368 -47.97 -5.76 -7.47
C LYS A 368 -46.98 -6.69 -6.76
N ALA A 369 -45.70 -6.34 -6.79
CA ALA A 369 -44.62 -7.08 -6.15
C ALA A 369 -44.48 -6.78 -4.65
N GLY A 370 -45.24 -5.83 -4.10
CA GLY A 370 -45.16 -5.42 -2.70
C GLY A 370 -43.86 -4.67 -2.35
N ALA A 371 -43.30 -3.92 -3.30
CA ALA A 371 -42.08 -3.16 -3.09
C ALA A 371 -42.29 -1.95 -2.16
N SER A 372 -41.26 -1.61 -1.39
CA SER A 372 -41.19 -0.41 -0.56
C SER A 372 -39.74 0.08 -0.45
N MET A 373 -39.49 1.28 0.08
CA MET A 373 -38.13 1.79 0.27
C MET A 373 -37.46 1.09 1.45
N LEU A 374 -36.57 0.14 1.22
CA LEU A 374 -35.97 -0.67 2.28
C LEU A 374 -34.46 -0.39 2.39
N LEU A 375 -33.94 -0.42 3.61
CA LEU A 375 -32.51 -0.26 3.86
C LEU A 375 -31.73 -1.43 3.26
N THR A 376 -30.83 -1.08 2.35
CA THR A 376 -29.90 -1.98 1.67
C THR A 376 -28.44 -1.59 1.92
N TYR A 377 -28.22 -0.66 2.84
CA TYR A 377 -26.93 -0.38 3.45
C TYR A 377 -27.14 0.19 4.85
N LEU A 378 -26.43 -0.36 5.84
CA LEU A 378 -26.66 -0.09 7.26
C LEU A 378 -25.71 0.97 7.85
N GLY A 379 -24.95 1.66 7.00
CA GLY A 379 -24.11 2.77 7.45
C GLY A 379 -22.82 2.35 8.16
N ASN A 380 -22.42 1.09 8.05
CA ASN A 380 -21.10 0.64 8.50
C ASN A 380 -20.40 0.00 7.31
N SER A 381 -19.34 0.64 6.81
CA SER A 381 -18.43 0.10 5.80
C SER A 381 -17.06 -0.08 6.43
N ALA A 382 -16.47 -1.26 6.20
CA ALA A 382 -15.09 -1.53 6.59
C ALA A 382 -14.58 -2.75 5.85
N ASP A 383 -13.32 -2.74 5.43
CA ASP A 383 -12.65 -3.97 5.02
C ASP A 383 -12.39 -4.81 6.27
N ILE A 384 -12.77 -6.08 6.21
CA ILE A 384 -12.59 -7.02 7.31
C ILE A 384 -11.68 -8.15 6.89
N ASN A 385 -10.70 -8.43 7.74
CA ASN A 385 -10.10 -9.75 7.78
C ASN A 385 -10.47 -10.44 9.09
N ALA A 386 -11.18 -11.57 8.98
CA ALA A 386 -11.51 -12.47 10.08
C ALA A 386 -11.00 -13.91 9.86
N VAL A 387 -10.06 -14.09 8.92
CA VAL A 387 -9.44 -15.39 8.65
C VAL A 387 -8.69 -15.85 9.90
N THR A 388 -8.97 -17.09 10.31
CA THR A 388 -8.40 -17.70 11.50
C THR A 388 -7.36 -18.76 11.11
N PRO A 389 -6.05 -18.43 11.06
CA PRO A 389 -5.02 -19.42 10.79
C PRO A 389 -4.93 -20.46 11.91
N LYS A 390 -4.63 -21.69 11.50
CA LYS A 390 -4.35 -22.88 12.32
C LYS A 390 -3.15 -23.58 11.68
N LEU A 391 -1.96 -23.26 12.15
CA LEU A 391 -0.70 -23.73 11.58
C LEU A 391 -0.17 -24.86 12.44
N THR A 392 0.07 -26.02 11.84
CA THR A 392 0.69 -27.17 12.50
C THR A 392 2.00 -27.47 11.80
N ASN A 393 3.08 -27.64 12.56
CA ASN A 393 4.33 -28.10 11.99
C ASN A 393 5.01 -29.16 12.87
N ALA A 394 5.84 -29.96 12.23
CA ALA A 394 6.71 -30.93 12.88
C ALA A 394 8.07 -30.94 12.19
N SER A 395 9.13 -31.08 12.96
CA SER A 395 10.49 -31.16 12.42
C SER A 395 11.34 -32.17 13.16
N LEU A 396 12.32 -32.73 12.43
CA LEU A 396 13.32 -33.64 12.93
C LEU A 396 14.67 -33.24 12.35
N SER A 397 15.70 -33.18 13.19
CA SER A 397 17.07 -32.88 12.78
C SER A 397 18.07 -33.73 13.54
N ASP A 398 19.14 -34.17 12.86
CA ASP A 398 20.29 -34.80 13.51
C ASP A 398 21.56 -33.98 13.20
N GLN A 399 22.28 -33.61 14.24
CA GLN A 399 23.64 -33.10 14.13
C GLN A 399 24.62 -34.26 14.31
N TRP A 400 25.26 -34.63 13.20
CA TRP A 400 26.25 -35.69 13.12
C TRP A 400 27.69 -35.15 13.04
N ARG A 401 28.52 -35.57 14.00
CA ARG A 401 29.95 -35.26 14.11
C ARG A 401 30.76 -36.55 14.04
N PRO A 402 30.99 -37.13 12.84
CA PRO A 402 31.72 -38.40 12.70
C PRO A 402 33.19 -38.35 13.15
N GLY A 403 33.73 -37.14 13.34
CA GLY A 403 35.03 -36.87 13.95
C GLY A 403 35.22 -35.37 14.14
N ASP A 404 36.37 -34.96 14.68
CA ASP A 404 36.60 -33.56 15.08
C ASP A 404 36.62 -32.55 13.91
N ARG A 405 36.75 -33.03 12.67
CA ARG A 405 36.79 -32.19 11.48
C ARG A 405 35.45 -31.99 10.79
N TRP A 406 34.46 -32.84 11.07
CA TRP A 406 33.18 -32.84 10.36
C TRP A 406 32.05 -32.54 11.31
N ASN A 407 31.16 -31.64 10.90
CA ASN A 407 29.90 -31.36 11.55
C ASN A 407 28.83 -31.24 10.47
N ILE A 408 27.93 -32.22 10.39
CA ILE A 408 26.89 -32.36 9.37
C ILE A 408 25.55 -32.23 10.09
N ASN A 409 24.63 -31.47 9.54
CA ASN A 409 23.26 -31.36 10.03
C ASN A 409 22.29 -31.61 8.89
N GLY A 410 21.43 -32.62 9.06
CA GLY A 410 20.30 -32.88 8.18
C GLY A 410 19.01 -32.67 8.94
N SER A 411 18.04 -31.99 8.33
CA SER A 411 16.72 -31.81 8.90
C SER A 411 15.61 -31.85 7.87
N ILE A 412 14.43 -32.20 8.36
CA ILE A 412 13.18 -32.15 7.59
C ILE A 412 12.11 -31.51 8.46
N ARG A 413 11.34 -30.60 7.88
CA ARG A 413 10.17 -30.00 8.48
C ARG A 413 8.95 -30.22 7.60
N PHE A 414 7.82 -30.51 8.23
CA PHE A 414 6.50 -30.59 7.63
C PHE A 414 5.66 -29.45 8.17
N GLU A 415 4.90 -28.80 7.29
CA GLU A 415 3.92 -27.79 7.67
C GLU A 415 2.55 -28.15 7.08
N ASN A 416 1.51 -27.86 7.86
CA ASN A 416 0.11 -27.92 7.44
C ASN A 416 -0.59 -26.65 7.92
N ASP A 417 -0.87 -25.76 6.99
CA ASP A 417 -1.51 -24.48 7.22
C ASP A 417 -2.98 -24.59 6.88
N THR A 418 -3.85 -24.33 7.85
CA THR A 418 -5.30 -24.32 7.65
C THR A 418 -5.86 -22.97 8.03
N TYR A 419 -6.61 -22.35 7.13
CA TYR A 419 -7.23 -21.05 7.29
C TYR A 419 -8.74 -21.25 7.45
N GLY A 420 -9.29 -20.89 8.60
CA GLY A 420 -10.73 -20.80 8.79
C GLY A 420 -11.27 -19.52 8.16
N LEU A 421 -12.25 -19.64 7.28
CA LEU A 421 -12.78 -18.54 6.47
C LEU A 421 -14.04 -17.95 7.11
N ALA A 422 -14.23 -16.63 6.98
CA ALA A 422 -15.44 -15.96 7.40
C ALA A 422 -16.62 -16.39 6.51
N ASN A 423 -17.82 -16.47 7.08
CA ASN A 423 -19.03 -16.75 6.30
C ASN A 423 -19.63 -15.44 5.76
N THR A 424 -19.71 -15.30 4.44
CA THR A 424 -20.38 -14.16 3.78
C THR A 424 -21.77 -14.54 3.24
N ASN A 425 -22.25 -15.76 3.49
CA ASN A 425 -23.63 -16.15 3.19
C ASN A 425 -24.57 -15.61 4.26
N ASN A 426 -25.03 -14.38 4.04
CA ASN A 426 -26.00 -13.67 4.88
C ASN A 426 -27.03 -12.93 3.99
N PRO A 427 -28.19 -12.50 4.52
CA PRO A 427 -29.24 -11.91 3.69
C PRO A 427 -28.81 -10.69 2.85
N GLY A 428 -27.90 -9.86 3.36
CA GLY A 428 -27.43 -8.67 2.66
C GLY A 428 -26.50 -9.01 1.50
N ALA A 429 -25.47 -9.79 1.76
CA ALA A 429 -24.59 -10.29 0.71
C ALA A 429 -25.38 -11.07 -0.35
N ASN A 430 -26.25 -12.01 0.05
CA ASN A 430 -27.03 -12.81 -0.90
C ASN A 430 -27.90 -11.95 -1.84
N PHE A 431 -28.49 -10.86 -1.31
CA PHE A 431 -29.23 -9.90 -2.12
C PHE A 431 -28.33 -9.26 -3.19
N TRP A 432 -27.17 -8.74 -2.78
CA TRP A 432 -26.26 -8.05 -3.69
C TRP A 432 -25.54 -8.96 -4.67
N PHE A 433 -25.16 -10.19 -4.28
CA PHE A 433 -24.62 -11.19 -5.21
C PHE A 433 -25.67 -11.59 -6.25
N THR A 434 -26.94 -11.72 -5.87
CA THR A 434 -28.03 -12.00 -6.82
C THR A 434 -28.24 -10.81 -7.76
N ALA A 435 -28.26 -9.58 -7.23
CA ALA A 435 -28.38 -8.36 -8.03
C ALA A 435 -27.22 -8.23 -9.03
N ALA A 436 -25.98 -8.40 -8.57
CA ALA A 436 -24.77 -8.40 -9.39
C ALA A 436 -24.85 -9.36 -10.58
N GLN A 437 -25.29 -10.60 -10.33
CA GLN A 437 -25.45 -11.61 -11.38
C GLN A 437 -26.47 -11.19 -12.44
N HIS A 438 -27.52 -10.45 -12.06
CA HIS A 438 -28.57 -10.02 -12.97
C HIS A 438 -28.26 -8.70 -13.71
N GLU A 439 -27.36 -7.89 -13.17
CA GLU A 439 -27.23 -6.47 -13.55
C GLU A 439 -25.89 -6.11 -14.19
N PHE A 440 -24.82 -6.80 -13.83
CA PHE A 440 -23.50 -6.50 -14.36
C PHE A 440 -23.34 -7.01 -15.78
N CYS A 441 -22.67 -6.23 -16.61
CA CYS A 441 -22.36 -6.63 -17.98
C CYS A 441 -21.00 -7.30 -18.07
N VAL A 442 -20.96 -8.45 -18.74
CA VAL A 442 -19.72 -9.21 -18.96
C VAL A 442 -19.53 -9.50 -20.45
N ASN A 443 -18.27 -9.52 -20.89
CA ASN A 443 -17.90 -10.04 -22.19
C ASN A 443 -17.98 -11.59 -22.16
N PRO A 444 -18.86 -12.22 -22.97
CA PRO A 444 -19.06 -13.67 -22.94
C PRO A 444 -17.87 -14.49 -23.47
N VAL A 445 -16.91 -13.85 -24.16
CA VAL A 445 -15.73 -14.51 -24.73
C VAL A 445 -14.55 -14.44 -23.76
N THR A 446 -14.18 -13.23 -23.34
CA THR A 446 -13.02 -13.02 -22.44
C THR A 446 -13.37 -13.31 -20.98
N ARG A 447 -14.66 -13.40 -20.68
CA ARG A 447 -15.17 -13.52 -19.33
C ARG A 447 -14.73 -12.37 -18.42
N GLN A 448 -14.74 -11.16 -18.95
CA GLN A 448 -14.39 -9.96 -18.18
C GLN A 448 -15.59 -9.05 -17.96
N PRO A 449 -15.72 -8.43 -16.77
CA PRO A 449 -16.73 -7.40 -16.54
C PRO A 449 -16.45 -6.17 -17.39
N ILE A 450 -17.52 -5.49 -17.80
CA ILE A 450 -17.44 -4.19 -18.45
C ILE A 450 -17.49 -3.13 -17.37
N PHE A 451 -16.45 -2.31 -17.28
CA PHE A 451 -16.37 -1.21 -16.33
C PHE A 451 -16.79 0.13 -16.95
N ILE A 452 -17.30 1.04 -16.12
CA ILE A 452 -17.47 2.45 -16.45
C ILE A 452 -16.08 3.10 -16.39
N PRO A 453 -15.60 3.75 -17.46
CA PRO A 453 -14.37 4.54 -17.41
C PRO A 453 -14.45 5.62 -16.30
N GLN A 454 -13.44 5.77 -15.44
CA GLN A 454 -13.48 6.57 -14.18
C GLN A 454 -13.24 8.11 -14.29
N PRO A 455 -12.48 8.86 -13.42
CA PRO A 455 -11.53 10.04 -13.69
C PRO A 455 -10.00 9.70 -13.63
N PRO A 456 -9.06 9.98 -14.58
CA PRO A 456 -7.66 9.58 -14.38
C PRO A 456 -7.20 10.19 -13.06
N GLN A 457 -6.62 9.38 -12.16
CA GLN A 457 -6.32 9.71 -10.75
C GLN A 457 -7.43 9.43 -9.72
N SER A 458 -8.64 9.04 -10.14
CA SER A 458 -9.57 8.32 -9.28
C SER A 458 -9.11 6.87 -9.18
N ILE A 459 -8.04 6.66 -8.41
CA ILE A 459 -7.51 5.33 -8.07
C ILE A 459 -8.45 4.54 -7.14
N TYR A 460 -9.70 5.00 -6.97
CA TYR A 460 -10.51 4.62 -5.82
C TYR A 460 -11.63 3.64 -6.12
N TYR A 461 -12.25 3.54 -7.32
CA TYR A 461 -13.29 2.52 -7.55
C TYR A 461 -13.41 2.01 -9.00
N PHE A 462 -13.29 0.68 -9.22
CA PHE A 462 -13.82 0.06 -10.44
C PHE A 462 -15.35 0.05 -10.36
N GLN A 463 -16.02 0.85 -11.17
CA GLN A 463 -17.48 0.82 -11.23
C GLN A 463 -17.94 -0.10 -12.37
N PRO A 464 -18.73 -1.15 -12.11
CA PRO A 464 -19.32 -1.94 -13.18
C PRO A 464 -20.26 -1.09 -14.02
N LEU A 465 -20.30 -1.38 -15.31
CA LEU A 465 -21.40 -0.93 -16.13
C LEU A 465 -22.67 -1.69 -15.74
N VAL A 466 -23.55 -0.98 -15.05
CA VAL A 466 -24.90 -1.41 -14.69
C VAL A 466 -25.85 -0.83 -15.73
N ALA A 467 -26.52 -1.70 -16.50
CA ALA A 467 -27.45 -1.25 -17.54
C ALA A 467 -28.54 -2.30 -17.78
N PHE A 468 -29.70 -1.86 -18.29
CA PHE A 468 -30.78 -2.76 -18.74
C PHE A 468 -30.41 -3.60 -19.96
N HIS A 469 -29.51 -3.05 -20.78
CA HIS A 469 -29.02 -3.67 -21.98
C HIS A 469 -27.51 -3.52 -21.98
N CYS A 470 -26.83 -4.65 -21.94
CA CYS A 470 -25.38 -4.67 -22.02
C CYS A 470 -24.91 -4.17 -23.40
N PRO A 471 -23.85 -3.34 -23.45
CA PRO A 471 -23.39 -2.75 -24.69
C PRO A 471 -22.75 -3.79 -25.61
N ILE A 472 -22.47 -3.39 -26.85
CA ILE A 472 -21.58 -4.17 -27.71
C ILE A 472 -20.15 -3.75 -27.38
N ASP A 473 -19.37 -4.67 -26.83
CA ASP A 473 -17.94 -4.52 -26.63
C ASP A 473 -17.23 -4.55 -28.00
N ARG A 474 -16.44 -3.53 -28.31
CA ARG A 474 -15.69 -3.40 -29.59
C ARG A 474 -14.19 -3.46 -29.41
N SER A 475 -13.77 -3.72 -28.19
CA SER A 475 -12.41 -3.59 -27.70
C SER A 475 -11.45 -4.61 -28.35
N THR A 476 -11.96 -5.80 -28.67
CA THR A 476 -11.25 -6.89 -29.38
C THR A 476 -11.17 -6.74 -30.90
N GLY A 477 -11.57 -5.59 -31.46
CA GLY A 477 -11.65 -5.36 -32.91
C GLY A 477 -12.81 -6.09 -33.62
N THR A 478 -13.47 -7.05 -32.94
CA THR A 478 -14.74 -7.66 -33.37
C THR A 478 -15.83 -7.23 -32.39
N PRO A 479 -16.97 -6.68 -32.86
CA PRO A 479 -18.08 -6.34 -31.98
C PRO A 479 -18.67 -7.59 -31.29
N ILE A 480 -18.58 -7.68 -29.97
CA ILE A 480 -19.11 -8.75 -29.12
C ILE A 480 -20.28 -8.19 -28.31
N GLN A 481 -21.46 -8.81 -28.40
CA GLN A 481 -22.59 -8.45 -27.53
C GLN A 481 -22.26 -8.90 -26.10
N THR A 482 -22.11 -7.95 -25.18
CA THR A 482 -21.93 -8.28 -23.75
C THR A 482 -23.27 -8.72 -23.18
N VAL A 483 -23.24 -9.53 -22.13
CA VAL A 483 -24.43 -10.17 -21.55
C VAL A 483 -24.46 -9.96 -20.05
N HIS A 484 -25.65 -10.03 -19.46
CA HIS A 484 -25.75 -10.28 -18.03
C HIS A 484 -25.39 -11.75 -17.77
N PRO A 485 -24.59 -12.06 -16.73
CA PRO A 485 -24.33 -13.43 -16.34
C PRO A 485 -25.62 -14.07 -15.81
N ASN A 486 -26.41 -14.61 -16.73
CA ASN A 486 -27.67 -15.34 -16.56
C ASN A 486 -27.57 -16.63 -15.70
N GLY A 487 -26.54 -16.77 -14.87
CA GLY A 487 -26.28 -17.95 -14.04
C GLY A 487 -25.79 -19.18 -14.81
N THR A 488 -25.75 -19.17 -16.15
CA THR A 488 -25.44 -20.36 -16.96
C THR A 488 -24.16 -20.27 -17.79
N ASP A 489 -23.62 -19.07 -18.05
CA ASP A 489 -22.51 -18.86 -19.01
C ASP A 489 -21.10 -18.70 -18.36
N GLY A 490 -20.97 -18.93 -17.06
CA GLY A 490 -19.68 -19.37 -16.46
C GLY A 490 -18.79 -18.33 -15.76
N ILE A 491 -19.27 -17.11 -15.47
CA ILE A 491 -18.71 -16.31 -14.37
C ILE A 491 -19.84 -16.03 -13.41
N LEU A 492 -19.82 -16.71 -12.27
CA LEU A 492 -20.75 -16.42 -11.20
C LEU A 492 -19.92 -15.79 -10.09
N LEU A 493 -20.09 -14.48 -9.88
CA LEU A 493 -19.74 -13.90 -8.59
C LEU A 493 -20.53 -14.68 -7.54
N THR A 494 -19.84 -15.32 -6.61
CA THR A 494 -20.45 -16.19 -5.62
C THR A 494 -19.86 -15.93 -4.24
N ASN A 495 -20.71 -15.99 -3.22
CA ASN A 495 -20.30 -16.07 -1.83
C ASN A 495 -20.40 -17.51 -1.28
N ASP A 496 -20.51 -18.49 -2.16
CA ASP A 496 -20.42 -19.92 -1.83
C ASP A 496 -18.99 -20.42 -2.05
N TYR A 497 -18.33 -20.77 -0.96
CA TYR A 497 -16.95 -21.27 -0.90
C TYR A 497 -16.79 -22.12 0.37
N PRO A 498 -15.78 -23.01 0.46
CA PRO A 498 -15.59 -23.85 1.65
C PRO A 498 -15.36 -23.01 2.92
N SER A 499 -15.68 -23.54 4.09
CA SER A 499 -15.44 -22.85 5.37
C SER A 499 -13.96 -22.83 5.80
N SER A 500 -13.09 -23.54 5.08
CA SER A 500 -11.66 -23.57 5.33
C SER A 500 -10.85 -23.86 4.06
N TYR A 501 -9.63 -23.33 4.01
CA TYR A 501 -8.61 -23.62 3.00
C TYR A 501 -7.37 -24.21 3.67
N THR A 502 -6.77 -25.25 3.08
CA THR A 502 -5.63 -25.98 3.68
C THR A 502 -4.54 -26.26 2.65
N GLN A 503 -3.28 -26.06 3.05
CA GLN A 503 -2.09 -26.44 2.28
C GLN A 503 -1.08 -27.18 3.17
N ALA A 504 -0.33 -28.11 2.59
CA ALA A 504 0.68 -28.88 3.31
C ALA A 504 1.94 -29.09 2.46
N TYR A 505 3.11 -28.94 3.05
CA TYR A 505 4.38 -28.98 2.34
C TYR A 505 5.56 -29.39 3.23
N TRP A 506 6.70 -29.70 2.59
CA TRP A 506 7.93 -30.17 3.23
C TRP A 506 9.10 -29.21 2.97
N GLU A 507 9.92 -29.00 3.99
CA GLU A 507 11.08 -28.12 4.01
C GLU A 507 12.33 -28.92 4.43
N PRO A 508 12.97 -29.66 3.51
CA PRO A 508 14.24 -30.32 3.78
C PRO A 508 15.38 -29.30 3.88
N ARG A 509 16.32 -29.52 4.80
CA ARG A 509 17.53 -28.68 4.96
C ARG A 509 18.75 -29.54 5.26
N PHE A 510 19.88 -29.06 4.80
CA PHE A 510 21.17 -29.70 4.94
C PHE A 510 22.24 -28.64 5.17
N SER A 511 23.16 -28.90 6.09
CA SER A 511 24.40 -28.13 6.21
C SER A 511 25.56 -29.02 6.59
N ALA A 512 26.77 -28.64 6.17
CA ALA A 512 27.99 -29.33 6.53
C ALA A 512 29.10 -28.32 6.77
N THR A 513 29.90 -28.57 7.79
CA THR A 513 31.13 -27.84 8.11
C THR A 513 32.30 -28.81 8.11
N PHE A 514 33.36 -28.47 7.38
CA PHE A 514 34.62 -29.19 7.35
C PHE A 514 35.77 -28.29 7.83
N THR A 515 36.37 -28.66 8.95
CA THR A 515 37.57 -28.02 9.48
C THR A 515 38.80 -28.67 8.85
N ALA A 516 39.34 -28.04 7.81
CA ALA A 516 40.52 -28.55 7.11
C ALA A 516 41.75 -28.54 8.02
N ASN A 517 41.91 -27.46 8.80
CA ASN A 517 42.94 -27.26 9.82
C ASN A 517 42.46 -26.15 10.81
N PRO A 518 43.21 -25.83 11.89
CA PRO A 518 42.79 -24.81 12.86
C PRO A 518 42.55 -23.41 12.28
N ASP A 519 43.11 -23.13 11.12
CA ASP A 519 43.06 -21.84 10.44
C ASP A 519 42.05 -21.81 9.29
N THR A 520 41.44 -22.93 8.89
CA THR A 520 40.61 -23.00 7.66
C THR A 520 39.38 -23.87 7.84
N VAL A 521 38.22 -23.30 7.53
CA VAL A 521 36.90 -23.95 7.62
C VAL A 521 36.15 -23.77 6.30
N LEU A 522 35.54 -24.85 5.82
CA LEU A 522 34.61 -24.86 4.70
C LEU A 522 33.20 -25.11 5.21
N ARG A 523 32.20 -24.39 4.70
CA ARG A 523 30.79 -24.65 4.98
C ARG A 523 29.99 -24.74 3.71
N VAL A 524 28.95 -25.57 3.74
CA VAL A 524 27.91 -25.65 2.72
C VAL A 524 26.58 -25.66 3.44
N SER A 525 25.59 -24.93 2.93
CA SER A 525 24.19 -25.10 3.30
C SER A 525 23.30 -25.16 2.07
N ALA A 526 22.25 -25.97 2.16
CA ALA A 526 21.18 -26.05 1.18
C ALA A 526 19.85 -26.28 1.90
N GLY A 527 18.79 -25.58 1.52
CA GLY A 527 17.50 -25.79 2.16
C GLY A 527 16.33 -25.19 1.39
N ARG A 528 15.16 -25.80 1.56
CA ARG A 528 13.88 -25.21 1.17
C ARG A 528 13.26 -24.51 2.38
N TYR A 529 12.70 -23.35 2.12
CA TYR A 529 12.01 -22.50 3.07
C TYR A 529 10.66 -22.12 2.48
N ALA A 530 9.66 -21.96 3.32
CA ALA A 530 8.35 -21.47 2.94
C ALA A 530 7.98 -20.21 3.74
N GLN A 531 7.24 -19.30 3.11
CA GLN A 531 6.56 -18.20 3.75
C GLN A 531 5.06 -18.36 3.51
N GLN A 532 4.29 -18.46 4.59
CA GLN A 532 2.83 -18.50 4.50
C GLN A 532 2.27 -17.19 3.90
N PRO A 533 1.19 -17.25 3.12
CA PRO A 533 0.46 -16.06 2.73
C PRO A 533 -0.09 -15.35 3.98
N GLN A 534 -0.20 -14.04 3.89
CA GLN A 534 -0.86 -13.22 4.89
C GLN A 534 -2.35 -13.55 4.90
N ASN A 535 -2.98 -13.46 6.07
CA ASN A 535 -4.38 -13.86 6.23
C ASN A 535 -5.34 -13.11 5.28
N TYR A 536 -5.04 -11.88 4.84
CA TYR A 536 -5.95 -11.09 3.99
C TYR A 536 -5.82 -11.46 2.53
N GLU A 537 -4.74 -12.13 2.15
CA GLU A 537 -4.51 -12.65 0.80
C GLU A 537 -5.35 -13.90 0.55
N ILE A 538 -5.86 -14.53 1.62
CA ILE A 538 -6.69 -15.74 1.57
C ILE A 538 -8.18 -15.42 1.40
N GLN A 539 -8.66 -14.32 2.01
CA GLN A 539 -10.05 -13.94 1.92
C GLN A 539 -10.22 -12.43 1.98
N TYR A 540 -10.97 -11.92 1.02
CA TYR A 540 -11.36 -10.52 0.90
C TYR A 540 -12.83 -10.38 1.30
N ASN A 541 -13.11 -9.54 2.31
CA ASN A 541 -14.44 -9.39 2.89
C ASN A 541 -14.64 -7.97 3.43
N ALA A 542 -15.89 -7.54 3.54
CA ALA A 542 -16.26 -6.22 4.07
C ALA A 542 -17.48 -6.30 5.00
N LEU A 543 -17.66 -5.27 5.84
CA LEU A 543 -18.89 -5.05 6.62
C LEU A 543 -20.03 -4.54 5.75
N GLU A 544 -19.71 -4.02 4.55
CA GLU A 544 -20.70 -3.54 3.60
C GLU A 544 -21.50 -4.72 3.02
N PRO A 545 -22.83 -4.59 2.93
CA PRO A 545 -23.67 -5.61 2.33
C PRO A 545 -23.37 -5.84 0.84
N ASN A 546 -22.91 -4.84 0.08
CA ASN A 546 -22.66 -4.92 -1.36
C ASN A 546 -21.26 -5.44 -1.74
N LEU A 547 -20.77 -6.45 -1.02
CA LEU A 547 -19.49 -7.12 -1.28
C LEU A 547 -19.34 -7.60 -2.74
N ALA A 548 -20.44 -7.90 -3.43
CA ALA A 548 -20.39 -8.33 -4.83
C ALA A 548 -19.86 -7.24 -5.77
N SER A 549 -20.21 -5.97 -5.53
CA SER A 549 -19.67 -4.85 -6.31
C SER A 549 -18.17 -4.67 -6.06
N GLU A 550 -17.72 -4.92 -4.83
CA GLU A 550 -16.32 -4.79 -4.46
C GLU A 550 -15.44 -5.89 -5.08
N LEU A 551 -15.98 -7.12 -5.23
CA LEU A 551 -15.23 -8.24 -5.78
C LEU A 551 -15.07 -8.23 -7.30
N LEU A 552 -15.76 -7.34 -8.00
CA LEU A 552 -15.71 -7.27 -9.47
C LEU A 552 -14.31 -7.01 -10.03
N GLY A 553 -13.54 -6.17 -9.34
CA GLY A 553 -12.16 -5.88 -9.71
C GLY A 553 -11.28 -7.12 -9.75
N PHE A 554 -11.70 -8.23 -9.13
CA PHE A 554 -10.92 -9.46 -9.04
C PHE A 554 -11.17 -10.45 -10.19
N ILE A 555 -12.25 -10.28 -10.95
CA ILE A 555 -12.61 -11.17 -12.06
C ILE A 555 -11.52 -11.20 -13.16
N PRO A 556 -10.90 -10.07 -13.56
CA PRO A 556 -9.73 -10.08 -14.46
C PRO A 556 -8.63 -11.03 -14.04
N PHE A 557 -8.41 -11.15 -12.74
CA PHE A 557 -7.33 -11.95 -12.18
C PHE A 557 -7.72 -13.41 -11.91
N GLY A 558 -8.93 -13.83 -12.31
CA GLY A 558 -9.39 -15.22 -12.22
C GLY A 558 -10.16 -15.55 -10.94
N TYR A 559 -10.57 -14.54 -10.15
CA TYR A 559 -11.28 -14.74 -8.89
C TYR A 559 -12.70 -14.21 -8.96
N SER A 560 -13.68 -15.04 -8.56
CA SER A 560 -15.11 -14.70 -8.58
C SER A 560 -15.79 -14.92 -7.24
N SER A 561 -15.02 -15.02 -6.15
CA SER A 561 -15.55 -15.21 -4.80
C SER A 561 -14.66 -14.50 -3.78
N PRO A 562 -15.15 -14.29 -2.53
CA PRO A 562 -14.31 -13.80 -1.44
C PRO A 562 -13.05 -14.64 -1.18
N LEU A 563 -13.07 -15.94 -1.49
CA LEU A 563 -11.94 -16.86 -1.28
C LEU A 563 -10.91 -16.74 -2.40
N HIS A 564 -9.67 -16.50 -1.99
CA HIS A 564 -8.50 -16.48 -2.86
C HIS A 564 -7.53 -17.55 -2.38
N GLU A 565 -7.21 -18.50 -3.24
CA GLU A 565 -6.35 -19.64 -2.90
C GLU A 565 -4.86 -19.27 -2.95
N ALA A 566 -4.46 -18.23 -2.21
CA ALA A 566 -3.05 -17.86 -2.10
C ALA A 566 -2.23 -19.02 -1.52
N GLN A 567 -1.09 -19.30 -2.13
CA GLN A 567 -0.18 -20.39 -1.78
C GLN A 567 1.03 -19.87 -1.01
N ALA A 568 1.64 -20.75 -0.23
CA ALA A 568 2.92 -20.48 0.39
C ALA A 568 4.00 -20.17 -0.66
N GLN A 569 4.77 -19.11 -0.42
CA GLN A 569 5.90 -18.74 -1.25
C GLN A 569 7.09 -19.61 -0.88
N PHE A 570 7.79 -20.19 -1.86
CA PHE A 570 8.92 -21.09 -1.58
C PHE A 570 10.24 -20.46 -1.95
N SER A 571 11.29 -20.78 -1.20
CA SER A 571 12.67 -20.38 -1.49
C SER A 571 13.62 -21.55 -1.31
N ASN A 572 14.40 -21.86 -2.34
CA ASN A 572 15.48 -22.85 -2.29
C ASN A 572 16.80 -22.10 -2.24
N ASN A 573 17.50 -22.18 -1.12
CA ASN A 573 18.72 -21.43 -0.87
C ASN A 573 19.91 -22.38 -0.85
N TYR A 574 21.03 -21.93 -1.42
CA TYR A 574 22.27 -22.66 -1.51
C TYR A 574 23.43 -21.70 -1.24
N ASP A 575 24.31 -22.05 -0.31
CA ASP A 575 25.49 -21.26 0.03
C ASP A 575 26.71 -22.15 0.26
N PHE A 576 27.87 -21.58 -0.05
CA PHE A 576 29.18 -22.16 0.24
C PHE A 576 30.04 -21.08 0.88
N SER A 577 30.71 -21.36 1.98
CA SER A 577 31.57 -20.41 2.68
C SER A 577 32.99 -20.96 2.86
N LEU A 578 33.98 -20.14 2.52
CA LEU A 578 35.39 -20.33 2.86
C LEU A 578 35.77 -19.34 3.98
N GLU A 579 36.15 -19.87 5.13
CA GLU A 579 36.66 -19.11 6.28
C GLU A 579 38.15 -19.43 6.46
N HIS A 580 38.99 -18.39 6.54
CA HIS A 580 40.42 -18.56 6.74
C HIS A 580 40.99 -17.51 7.70
N HIS A 581 41.75 -17.98 8.68
CA HIS A 581 42.55 -17.18 9.59
C HIS A 581 44.02 -17.26 9.18
N PHE A 582 44.71 -16.12 9.04
CA PHE A 582 46.11 -16.11 8.65
C PHE A 582 46.99 -16.40 9.86
N LYS A 583 47.64 -17.57 9.85
CA LYS A 583 48.51 -18.04 10.92
C LYS A 583 49.53 -16.98 11.36
N GLY A 584 49.60 -16.74 12.68
CA GLY A 584 50.53 -15.77 13.27
C GLY A 584 50.06 -14.32 13.19
N THR A 585 48.86 -14.08 12.68
CA THR A 585 48.20 -12.77 12.69
C THR A 585 46.89 -12.87 13.48
N ASP A 586 46.18 -11.76 13.57
CA ASP A 586 44.80 -11.66 14.06
C ASP A 586 43.84 -11.29 12.92
N VAL A 587 44.21 -11.64 11.68
CA VAL A 587 43.42 -11.39 10.47
C VAL A 587 42.71 -12.67 10.05
N ALA A 588 41.43 -12.56 9.74
CA ALA A 588 40.66 -13.62 9.12
C ALA A 588 39.74 -13.06 8.04
N PHE A 589 39.41 -13.89 7.05
CA PHE A 589 38.37 -13.58 6.08
C PHE A 589 37.33 -14.69 5.98
N LYS A 590 36.14 -14.31 5.51
CA LYS A 590 35.05 -15.17 5.11
C LYS A 590 34.58 -14.77 3.73
N LEU A 591 34.39 -15.75 2.84
CA LEU A 591 33.88 -15.55 1.48
C LEU A 591 32.73 -16.52 1.22
N THR A 592 31.55 -16.00 0.92
CA THR A 592 30.31 -16.78 0.76
C THR A 592 29.59 -16.46 -0.55
N PRO A 593 29.85 -17.20 -1.65
CA PRO A 593 28.91 -17.21 -2.77
C PRO A 593 27.57 -17.85 -2.37
N TYR A 594 26.48 -17.30 -2.89
CA TYR A 594 25.13 -17.81 -2.63
C TYR A 594 24.26 -17.78 -3.87
N TYR A 595 23.26 -18.66 -3.88
CA TYR A 595 22.22 -18.75 -4.90
C TYR A 595 20.87 -19.04 -4.24
N ARG A 596 19.82 -18.36 -4.68
CA ARG A 596 18.45 -18.50 -4.24
C ARG A 596 17.53 -18.61 -5.45
N TRP A 597 16.63 -19.58 -5.41
CA TRP A 597 15.56 -19.75 -6.37
C TRP A 597 14.23 -19.83 -5.63
N ALA A 598 13.41 -18.79 -5.79
CA ALA A 598 12.11 -18.67 -5.15
C ALA A 598 10.98 -18.77 -6.17
N THR A 599 9.89 -19.45 -5.80
CA THR A 599 8.71 -19.69 -6.63
C THR A 599 7.46 -19.26 -5.89
N ASP A 600 6.36 -19.15 -6.64
CA ASP A 600 5.04 -18.77 -6.14
C ASP A 600 5.09 -17.44 -5.39
N GLN A 601 5.98 -16.52 -5.82
CA GLN A 601 6.07 -15.20 -5.22
C GLN A 601 4.73 -14.49 -5.41
N LEU A 602 4.27 -13.86 -4.33
CA LEU A 602 3.05 -13.07 -4.34
C LEU A 602 3.35 -11.70 -4.92
N TYR A 603 2.71 -11.37 -6.04
CA TYR A 603 2.69 -10.01 -6.56
C TYR A 603 1.57 -9.25 -5.89
N GLU A 604 1.91 -8.25 -5.08
CA GLU A 604 0.96 -7.26 -4.60
C GLU A 604 0.61 -6.35 -5.79
N THR A 605 -0.57 -6.51 -6.37
CA THR A 605 -1.02 -5.62 -7.45
C THR A 605 -1.33 -4.27 -6.82
N VAL A 606 -0.69 -3.20 -7.28
CA VAL A 606 -1.01 -1.85 -6.81
C VAL A 606 -2.48 -1.52 -7.09
N ASN A 607 -3.25 -1.35 -6.02
CA ASN A 607 -4.63 -0.90 -5.98
C ASN A 607 -5.59 -1.62 -6.93
N LEU A 608 -6.24 -2.69 -6.44
CA LEU A 608 -7.63 -2.91 -6.83
C LEU A 608 -8.47 -1.92 -6.04
N PRO A 609 -8.98 -0.86 -6.70
CA PRO A 609 -9.63 0.26 -6.03
C PRO A 609 -10.81 -0.17 -5.13
N SER A 610 -11.45 -1.29 -5.47
CA SER A 610 -12.71 -1.71 -4.90
C SER A 610 -12.71 -2.19 -3.45
N LEU A 611 -11.55 -2.43 -2.82
CA LEU A 611 -11.48 -2.88 -1.41
C LEU A 611 -10.46 -2.11 -0.56
N GLY A 612 -9.82 -1.06 -1.09
CA GLY A 612 -8.78 -0.31 -0.39
C GLY A 612 -7.71 -1.15 0.36
N VAL A 613 -7.51 -2.39 -0.08
CA VAL A 613 -6.50 -3.34 0.34
C VAL A 613 -5.73 -3.71 -0.91
N SER A 614 -4.41 -3.79 -0.81
CA SER A 614 -3.60 -4.29 -1.91
C SER A 614 -3.75 -5.80 -1.96
N PRO A 615 -4.28 -6.37 -3.05
CA PRO A 615 -4.37 -7.80 -3.16
C PRO A 615 -3.07 -8.40 -3.68
N SER A 616 -2.83 -9.65 -3.31
CA SER A 616 -1.61 -10.36 -3.70
C SER A 616 -1.94 -11.70 -4.32
N PHE A 617 -1.30 -12.02 -5.45
CA PHE A 617 -1.54 -13.27 -6.19
C PHE A 617 -0.23 -13.99 -6.54
N ASN A 618 -0.22 -15.33 -6.46
CA ASN A 618 0.98 -16.11 -6.75
C ASN A 618 1.24 -16.10 -8.26
N ALA A 619 2.30 -15.42 -8.69
CA ALA A 619 2.70 -15.38 -10.10
C ALA A 619 4.22 -15.35 -10.31
N GLY A 620 5.00 -15.00 -9.28
CA GLY A 620 6.41 -14.68 -9.46
C GLY A 620 7.36 -15.85 -9.25
N THR A 621 8.46 -15.80 -9.98
CA THR A 621 9.65 -16.63 -9.78
C THR A 621 10.86 -15.69 -9.68
N LEU A 622 11.56 -15.74 -8.56
CA LEU A 622 12.70 -14.89 -8.28
C LEU A 622 13.98 -15.72 -8.26
N ARG A 623 15.02 -15.25 -8.96
CA ARG A 623 16.38 -15.75 -8.80
C ARG A 623 17.24 -14.66 -8.16
N VAL A 624 18.07 -15.06 -7.20
CA VAL A 624 19.05 -14.17 -6.57
C VAL A 624 20.38 -14.91 -6.48
N ASP A 625 21.45 -14.27 -6.90
CA ASP A 625 22.80 -14.80 -6.82
C ASP A 625 23.77 -13.71 -6.42
N GLY A 626 24.86 -14.07 -5.75
CA GLY A 626 25.78 -13.06 -5.27
C GLY A 626 26.93 -13.61 -4.46
N ILE A 627 27.65 -12.69 -3.83
CA ILE A 627 28.78 -13.01 -2.97
C ILE A 627 28.80 -12.08 -1.76
N GLU A 628 29.12 -12.66 -0.61
CA GLU A 628 29.39 -11.93 0.63
C GLU A 628 30.86 -12.12 1.01
N PHE A 629 31.50 -11.04 1.41
CA PHE A 629 32.88 -11.03 1.88
C PHE A 629 32.97 -10.31 3.23
N GLU A 630 33.68 -10.91 4.17
CA GLU A 630 34.01 -10.28 5.44
C GLU A 630 35.52 -10.43 5.71
N LEU A 631 36.15 -9.35 6.15
CA LEU A 631 37.53 -9.32 6.64
C LEU A 631 37.52 -8.78 8.06
N THR A 632 38.01 -9.58 9.01
CA THR A 632 38.12 -9.19 10.41
C THR A 632 39.60 -9.09 10.81
N LYS A 633 39.94 -8.03 11.55
CA LYS A 633 41.27 -7.75 12.11
C LYS A 633 41.14 -7.49 13.60
N GLY A 634 41.80 -8.30 14.42
CA GLY A 634 41.96 -8.06 15.85
C GLY A 634 40.67 -8.14 16.66
N ASP A 635 40.69 -7.48 17.82
CA ASP A 635 39.63 -7.52 18.84
C ASP A 635 39.37 -6.09 19.31
N PHE A 636 38.11 -5.67 19.39
CA PHE A 636 37.73 -4.30 19.77
C PHE A 636 38.05 -3.99 21.24
N ASP A 637 38.23 -5.02 22.06
CA ASP A 637 38.57 -4.87 23.47
C ASP A 637 40.07 -4.79 23.76
N LYS A 638 40.92 -5.05 22.75
CA LYS A 638 42.38 -5.01 22.89
C LYS A 638 42.95 -3.68 22.41
N ASN A 639 44.08 -3.29 23.00
CA ASN A 639 44.83 -2.12 22.53
C ASN A 639 45.32 -2.33 21.09
N GLY A 640 45.33 -1.24 20.33
CA GLY A 640 45.75 -1.24 18.93
C GLY A 640 44.58 -1.06 17.96
N LEU A 641 44.86 -1.30 16.69
CA LEU A 641 43.89 -1.22 15.60
C LEU A 641 43.21 -2.57 15.40
N SER A 642 41.89 -2.54 15.45
CA SER A 642 41.01 -3.62 15.04
C SER A 642 39.96 -3.11 14.05
N GLY A 643 39.34 -4.01 13.31
CA GLY A 643 38.31 -3.61 12.35
C GLY A 643 37.61 -4.78 11.68
N ILE A 644 36.48 -4.48 11.08
CA ILE A 644 35.68 -5.38 10.27
C ILE A 644 35.36 -4.64 8.97
N LEU A 645 35.59 -5.30 7.83
CA LEU A 645 35.11 -4.87 6.53
C LEU A 645 34.14 -5.94 6.03
N SER A 646 32.95 -5.54 5.63
CA SER A 646 31.93 -6.41 5.06
C SER A 646 31.49 -5.85 3.72
N TYR A 647 31.39 -6.70 2.71
CA TYR A 647 30.94 -6.34 1.36
C TYR A 647 29.97 -7.41 0.84
N THR A 648 28.86 -6.97 0.27
CA THR A 648 27.91 -7.85 -0.40
C THR A 648 27.65 -7.35 -1.80
N TYR A 649 27.71 -8.27 -2.76
CA TYR A 649 27.17 -8.09 -4.10
C TYR A 649 25.95 -8.99 -4.28
N THR A 650 24.87 -8.43 -4.82
CA THR A 650 23.60 -9.12 -5.08
C THR A 650 23.13 -8.83 -6.49
N ASN A 651 22.99 -9.87 -7.30
CA ASN A 651 22.27 -9.86 -8.57
C ASN A 651 20.92 -10.54 -8.37
N ALA A 652 19.84 -9.92 -8.82
CA ALA A 652 18.51 -10.47 -8.69
C ALA A 652 17.68 -10.20 -9.94
N SER A 653 16.81 -11.14 -10.30
CA SER A 653 15.84 -10.96 -11.36
C SER A 653 14.57 -11.72 -11.05
N GLU A 654 13.43 -11.18 -11.46
CA GLU A 654 12.11 -11.75 -11.23
C GLU A 654 11.40 -11.98 -12.57
N MET A 655 10.69 -13.08 -12.67
CA MET A 655 9.88 -13.47 -13.81
C MET A 655 8.45 -13.71 -13.36
N TRP A 656 7.49 -13.24 -14.13
CA TRP A 656 6.08 -13.33 -13.80
C TRP A 656 5.35 -14.29 -14.74
N GLY A 657 4.60 -15.21 -14.15
CA GLY A 657 3.63 -16.06 -14.83
C GLY A 657 2.24 -15.43 -14.86
N ASN A 658 1.30 -16.16 -15.42
CA ASN A 658 -0.11 -15.80 -15.33
C ASN A 658 -0.62 -16.04 -13.90
N TYR A 659 -1.63 -15.27 -13.49
CA TYR A 659 -2.33 -15.53 -12.23
C TYR A 659 -3.04 -16.89 -12.25
N PRO A 660 -3.24 -17.52 -11.08
CA PRO A 660 -4.02 -18.76 -10.99
C PRO A 660 -5.40 -18.58 -11.62
N ASN A 661 -5.81 -19.53 -12.47
CA ASN A 661 -7.11 -19.51 -13.18
C ASN A 661 -7.31 -18.35 -14.17
N SER A 662 -6.26 -17.59 -14.51
CA SER A 662 -6.32 -16.53 -15.51
C SER A 662 -5.33 -16.73 -16.66
N THR A 663 -5.57 -16.04 -17.78
CA THR A 663 -4.64 -15.95 -18.91
C THR A 663 -3.77 -14.69 -18.86
N ILE A 664 -4.01 -13.80 -17.89
CA ILE A 664 -3.25 -12.57 -17.70
C ILE A 664 -2.27 -12.72 -16.54
N GLY A 665 -1.13 -12.04 -16.63
CA GLY A 665 -0.16 -11.88 -15.55
C GLY A 665 0.17 -10.40 -15.28
N PRO A 666 1.03 -10.13 -14.28
CA PRO A 666 1.44 -8.77 -13.91
C PRO A 666 1.96 -7.90 -15.05
N VAL A 667 2.70 -8.50 -16.00
CA VAL A 667 3.32 -7.76 -17.12
C VAL A 667 2.30 -7.41 -18.22
N ASP A 668 1.21 -8.18 -18.34
CA ASP A 668 0.22 -7.96 -19.40
C ASP A 668 -0.52 -6.64 -19.24
N GLN A 669 -0.68 -6.18 -18.00
CA GLN A 669 -1.24 -4.86 -17.70
C GLN A 669 -0.43 -3.74 -18.37
N TYR A 670 0.90 -3.76 -18.19
CA TYR A 670 1.79 -2.79 -18.80
C TYR A 670 1.83 -2.91 -20.33
N ASN A 671 1.75 -4.13 -20.85
CA ASN A 671 1.67 -4.36 -22.29
C ASN A 671 0.40 -3.77 -22.90
N GLN A 672 -0.73 -3.92 -22.21
CA GLN A 672 -1.98 -3.28 -22.61
C GLN A 672 -1.83 -1.77 -22.66
N ASP A 673 -1.27 -1.14 -21.62
CA ASP A 673 -1.10 0.32 -21.59
C ASP A 673 -0.21 0.81 -22.77
N ILE A 674 0.83 0.04 -23.12
CA ILE A 674 1.67 0.29 -24.29
C ILE A 674 0.88 0.11 -25.60
N GLU A 675 0.02 -0.90 -25.69
CA GLU A 675 -0.83 -1.14 -26.85
C GLU A 675 -1.88 -0.03 -27.04
N GLU A 676 -2.45 0.47 -25.95
CA GLU A 676 -3.37 1.61 -25.95
C GLU A 676 -2.69 2.89 -26.44
N PHE A 677 -1.46 3.15 -26.00
CA PHE A 677 -0.62 4.20 -26.58
C PHE A 677 -0.33 3.96 -28.07
N ASN A 678 0.07 2.74 -28.44
CA ASN A 678 0.41 2.39 -29.80
C ASN A 678 -0.78 2.59 -30.76
N ALA A 679 -2.01 2.35 -30.31
CA ALA A 679 -3.23 2.61 -31.07
C ALA A 679 -3.45 4.10 -31.41
N LEU A 680 -2.79 5.02 -30.70
CA LEU A 680 -2.77 6.45 -31.02
C LEU A 680 -1.68 6.81 -32.04
N THR A 681 -0.69 5.97 -32.26
CA THR A 681 0.36 6.24 -33.26
C THR A 681 -0.15 6.02 -34.68
N LYS A 682 0.48 6.67 -35.67
CA LYS A 682 0.15 6.47 -37.09
C LYS A 682 0.26 5.01 -37.53
N ALA A 683 1.27 4.29 -37.03
CA ALA A 683 1.51 2.91 -37.40
C ALA A 683 0.54 1.93 -36.71
N GLY A 684 0.04 2.27 -35.51
CA GLY A 684 -1.03 1.51 -34.83
C GLY A 684 -2.45 1.85 -35.31
N GLY A 685 -2.61 2.64 -36.37
CA GLY A 685 -3.92 2.98 -36.94
C GLY A 685 -4.59 4.21 -36.33
N GLY A 686 -3.88 4.95 -35.49
CA GLY A 686 -4.34 6.22 -34.93
C GLY A 686 -4.65 7.27 -36.00
N ALA A 687 -5.39 8.32 -35.62
CA ALA A 687 -5.74 9.42 -36.50
C ALA A 687 -4.94 10.68 -36.14
N PRO A 688 -4.63 11.58 -37.10
CA PRO A 688 -3.96 12.85 -36.79
C PRO A 688 -4.82 13.76 -35.91
N CYS A 689 -6.15 13.63 -35.98
CA CYS A 689 -7.10 14.29 -35.11
C CYS A 689 -8.33 13.38 -34.84
N TYR A 690 -9.01 13.64 -33.73
CA TYR A 690 -10.27 13.04 -33.30
C TYR A 690 -11.39 14.10 -33.23
N ALA A 691 -12.65 13.67 -33.31
CA ALA A 691 -13.79 14.54 -33.10
C ALA A 691 -13.96 14.89 -31.61
N ASP A 692 -14.52 16.06 -31.33
CA ASP A 692 -14.81 16.62 -29.99
C ASP A 692 -16.00 15.96 -29.28
N THR A 693 -16.24 14.67 -29.55
CA THR A 693 -17.37 13.91 -29.05
C THR A 693 -17.00 12.90 -27.96
N ALA A 694 -15.72 12.87 -27.54
CA ALA A 694 -15.19 11.93 -26.52
C ALA A 694 -15.53 10.45 -26.77
N ASN A 695 -15.62 10.04 -28.03
CA ASN A 695 -15.97 8.67 -28.43
C ASN A 695 -14.91 8.04 -29.35
N GLY A 696 -13.72 8.63 -29.40
CA GLY A 696 -12.61 8.17 -30.24
C GLY A 696 -12.84 8.23 -31.75
N LYS A 697 -13.89 8.91 -32.24
CA LYS A 697 -14.17 9.00 -33.67
C LYS A 697 -13.05 9.78 -34.40
N PRO A 698 -12.37 9.19 -35.40
CA PRO A 698 -11.38 9.90 -36.19
C PRO A 698 -11.94 11.13 -36.91
N ALA A 699 -11.16 12.21 -36.96
CA ALA A 699 -11.44 13.42 -37.73
C ALA A 699 -10.29 13.69 -38.73
N PRO A 700 -10.20 12.96 -39.85
CA PRO A 700 -9.04 13.01 -40.76
C PRO A 700 -8.76 14.39 -41.36
N ALA A 701 -9.78 15.24 -41.47
CA ALA A 701 -9.66 16.59 -42.00
C ALA A 701 -9.14 17.62 -40.96
N CYS A 702 -8.95 17.23 -39.70
CA CYS A 702 -8.51 18.10 -38.60
C CYS A 702 -9.24 19.44 -38.60
N GLY A 703 -10.57 19.39 -38.51
CA GLY A 703 -11.43 20.57 -38.55
C GLY A 703 -11.22 21.50 -37.34
N PRO A 704 -11.80 22.71 -37.38
CA PRO A 704 -11.67 23.72 -36.31
C PRO A 704 -11.94 23.24 -34.87
N THR A 705 -12.83 22.27 -34.69
CA THR A 705 -13.21 21.72 -33.39
C THR A 705 -12.54 20.39 -33.09
N SER A 706 -11.77 19.83 -34.04
CA SER A 706 -11.11 18.54 -33.84
C SER A 706 -10.02 18.62 -32.77
N ILE A 707 -9.84 17.52 -32.07
CA ILE A 707 -8.78 17.31 -31.08
C ILE A 707 -7.58 16.72 -31.79
N ARG A 708 -6.45 17.42 -31.76
CA ARG A 708 -5.20 16.91 -32.33
C ARG A 708 -4.70 15.75 -31.49
N ASN A 709 -4.24 14.72 -32.16
CA ASN A 709 -3.51 13.63 -31.53
C ASN A 709 -2.01 13.99 -31.43
N PRO A 710 -1.47 14.21 -30.22
CA PRO A 710 -0.05 14.57 -30.06
C PRO A 710 0.89 13.41 -30.39
N TYR A 711 0.43 12.16 -30.29
CA TYR A 711 1.26 10.97 -30.45
C TYR A 711 1.24 10.38 -31.86
N TYR A 712 0.42 10.92 -32.77
CA TYR A 712 0.26 10.39 -34.13
C TYR A 712 1.59 10.21 -34.88
N ALA A 713 2.53 11.13 -34.69
CA ALA A 713 3.85 11.08 -35.35
C ALA A 713 4.90 10.25 -34.60
N MET A 714 4.59 9.75 -33.40
CA MET A 714 5.50 8.91 -32.63
C MET A 714 5.57 7.50 -33.22
N LEU A 715 6.71 6.83 -32.97
CA LEU A 715 6.88 5.44 -33.34
C LEU A 715 6.16 4.55 -32.31
N PRO A 716 5.56 3.42 -32.75
CA PRO A 716 5.10 2.40 -31.83
C PRO A 716 6.23 1.94 -30.92
N GLN A 717 5.88 1.66 -29.68
CA GLN A 717 6.78 1.18 -28.64
C GLN A 717 6.68 -0.34 -28.54
N PRO A 718 7.79 -1.02 -28.25
CA PRO A 718 7.78 -2.47 -28.05
C PRO A 718 7.03 -2.83 -26.76
N THR A 719 6.31 -3.95 -26.78
CA THR A 719 5.78 -4.57 -25.56
C THR A 719 6.87 -5.36 -24.84
N PHE A 720 6.67 -5.57 -23.55
CA PHE A 720 7.49 -6.44 -22.72
C PHE A 720 7.13 -7.92 -22.96
N ALA A 721 8.10 -8.81 -22.75
CA ALA A 721 7.83 -10.24 -22.76
C ALA A 721 7.03 -10.62 -21.50
N PRO A 722 5.82 -11.20 -21.60
CA PRO A 722 5.01 -11.54 -20.42
C PRO A 722 5.72 -12.43 -19.40
N HIS A 723 6.64 -13.28 -19.86
CA HIS A 723 7.47 -14.18 -19.03
C HIS A 723 8.97 -13.82 -19.12
N GLY A 724 9.29 -12.53 -19.27
CA GLY A 724 10.65 -12.03 -19.23
C GLY A 724 11.24 -12.00 -17.82
N TRP A 725 12.57 -11.96 -17.72
CA TRP A 725 13.27 -11.68 -16.47
C TRP A 725 13.51 -10.18 -16.34
N TYR A 726 12.96 -9.57 -15.30
CA TYR A 726 13.02 -8.14 -15.00
C TYR A 726 13.69 -7.88 -13.66
N THR A 727 13.96 -6.62 -13.36
CA THR A 727 14.39 -6.19 -12.02
C THR A 727 13.27 -6.52 -11.01
N PRO A 728 13.59 -7.08 -9.83
CA PRO A 728 12.57 -7.43 -8.84
C PRO A 728 11.79 -6.23 -8.34
N GLY A 729 10.48 -6.42 -8.15
CA GLY A 729 9.53 -5.36 -7.81
C GLY A 729 9.14 -4.50 -9.02
N LEU A 730 8.17 -4.96 -9.81
CA LEU A 730 7.74 -4.26 -11.05
C LEU A 730 7.40 -2.79 -10.79
N ASP A 731 6.60 -2.52 -9.76
CA ASP A 731 6.04 -1.18 -9.50
C ASP A 731 7.00 -0.32 -8.65
N ALA A 732 7.87 -0.97 -7.88
CA ALA A 732 8.84 -0.33 -7.01
C ALA A 732 10.14 -1.15 -6.95
N PRO A 733 10.99 -1.06 -7.99
CA PRO A 733 12.23 -1.82 -8.02
C PRO A 733 13.14 -1.48 -6.82
N TYR A 734 13.60 -2.46 -6.04
CA TYR A 734 14.17 -2.19 -4.71
C TYR A 734 15.57 -2.77 -4.43
N ILE A 735 16.18 -3.49 -5.37
CA ILE A 735 17.47 -4.16 -5.12
C ILE A 735 18.61 -3.15 -5.10
N SER A 736 19.48 -3.19 -4.09
CA SER A 736 20.77 -2.49 -4.03
C SER A 736 21.91 -3.49 -4.28
N PRO A 737 22.52 -3.53 -5.47
CA PRO A 737 23.48 -4.58 -5.82
C PRO A 737 24.73 -4.55 -4.97
N ASN A 738 25.28 -3.38 -4.63
CA ASN A 738 26.50 -3.25 -3.85
C ASN A 738 26.26 -2.64 -2.48
N THR A 739 26.71 -3.31 -1.42
CA THR A 739 26.76 -2.77 -0.06
C THR A 739 28.13 -3.01 0.56
N LEU A 740 28.68 -1.98 1.21
CA LEU A 740 29.97 -2.00 1.88
C LEU A 740 29.82 -1.38 3.28
N ALA A 741 30.32 -2.07 4.29
CA ALA A 741 30.44 -1.56 5.65
C ALA A 741 31.88 -1.73 6.15
N ILE A 742 32.41 -0.69 6.77
CA ILE A 742 33.73 -0.74 7.41
C ILE A 742 33.60 -0.19 8.81
N VAL A 743 33.96 -0.98 9.82
CA VAL A 743 34.05 -0.52 11.20
C VAL A 743 35.50 -0.65 11.63
N LEU A 744 36.12 0.47 11.98
CA LEU A 744 37.47 0.47 12.54
C LEU A 744 37.38 0.81 14.01
N ASN A 745 38.31 0.30 14.81
CA ASN A 745 38.43 0.63 16.21
C ASN A 745 39.91 0.80 16.57
N TYR A 746 40.22 1.93 17.20
CA TYR A 746 41.50 2.13 17.85
C TYR A 746 41.29 2.28 19.34
N ARG A 747 41.81 1.33 20.12
CA ARG A 747 41.83 1.41 21.59
C ARG A 747 43.23 1.67 22.09
N HIS A 748 43.35 2.62 23.02
CA HIS A 748 44.57 2.90 23.76
C HIS A 748 44.25 3.11 25.25
N GLY A 749 44.50 2.06 26.04
CA GLY A 749 44.19 2.04 27.46
C GLY A 749 42.68 2.14 27.69
N LYS A 750 42.26 3.22 28.33
CA LYS A 750 40.87 3.50 28.70
C LYS A 750 40.06 4.18 27.59
N PHE A 751 40.73 4.67 26.55
CA PHE A 751 40.10 5.39 25.45
C PHE A 751 39.92 4.46 24.25
N ALA A 752 38.77 4.52 23.60
CA ALA A 752 38.55 3.91 22.28
C ALA A 752 37.81 4.86 21.34
N MET A 753 38.16 4.79 20.06
CA MET A 753 37.53 5.51 18.97
C MET A 753 37.17 4.53 17.87
N THR A 754 35.91 4.53 17.45
CA THR A 754 35.33 3.58 16.53
C THR A 754 34.59 4.31 15.40
N PRO A 755 35.27 4.73 14.32
CA PRO A 755 34.57 5.20 13.13
C PRO A 755 33.92 4.03 12.37
N ALA A 756 32.71 4.26 11.88
CA ALA A 756 31.94 3.30 11.09
C ALA A 756 31.51 3.96 9.78
N PHE A 757 31.83 3.32 8.67
CA PHE A 757 31.51 3.74 7.32
C PHE A 757 30.48 2.78 6.74
N SER A 758 29.45 3.31 6.09
CA SER A 758 28.63 2.52 5.18
C SER A 758 28.57 3.20 3.82
N LEU A 759 28.59 2.37 2.78
CA LEU A 759 28.40 2.78 1.41
C LEU A 759 27.41 1.81 0.77
N GLN A 760 26.33 2.34 0.25
CA GLN A 760 25.27 1.58 -0.40
C GLN A 760 25.05 2.15 -1.80
N GLU A 761 25.07 1.28 -2.81
CA GLU A 761 24.62 1.67 -4.14
C GLU A 761 23.12 1.96 -4.09
N GLY A 762 22.69 3.03 -4.75
CA GLY A 762 21.26 3.37 -4.76
C GLY A 762 20.43 2.27 -5.40
N THR A 763 19.16 2.10 -5.03
CA THR A 763 18.24 1.12 -5.64
C THR A 763 17.93 1.43 -7.12
N THR A 764 17.29 0.53 -7.84
CA THR A 764 16.76 0.83 -9.18
C THR A 764 15.45 1.62 -9.05
N TYR A 765 15.01 2.29 -10.11
CA TYR A 765 13.67 2.87 -10.23
C TYR A 765 13.29 3.03 -11.70
N GLY A 766 12.06 3.43 -11.98
CA GLY A 766 11.52 3.49 -13.34
C GLY A 766 10.55 2.36 -13.61
N THR A 767 9.37 2.70 -14.11
CA THR A 767 8.32 1.79 -14.54
C THR A 767 7.62 2.34 -15.79
N PRO A 768 7.00 1.48 -16.62
CA PRO A 768 6.23 1.94 -17.77
C PRO A 768 5.00 2.79 -17.38
N ALA A 769 4.60 2.78 -16.11
CA ALA A 769 3.48 3.55 -15.56
C ALA A 769 3.90 4.87 -14.90
N ASP A 770 5.16 5.30 -15.04
CA ASP A 770 5.63 6.51 -14.35
C ASP A 770 5.17 7.82 -15.02
N VAL A 771 4.86 7.79 -16.32
CA VAL A 771 4.45 8.99 -17.08
C VAL A 771 3.04 8.85 -17.64
N GLN A 772 2.12 9.61 -17.05
CA GLN A 772 0.76 9.74 -17.54
C GLN A 772 0.71 10.67 -18.76
N GLY A 773 -0.18 10.37 -19.70
CA GLY A 773 -0.49 11.21 -20.85
C GLY A 773 -1.98 11.43 -21.03
N LEU A 774 -2.30 12.33 -21.94
CA LEU A 774 -3.67 12.68 -22.30
C LEU A 774 -4.16 11.80 -23.46
N ASP A 775 -5.32 11.16 -23.34
CA ASP A 775 -5.94 10.45 -24.46
C ASP A 775 -6.80 11.42 -25.32
N PRO A 776 -6.38 11.78 -26.54
CA PRO A 776 -7.11 12.71 -27.39
C PRO A 776 -8.47 12.15 -27.85
N ARG A 777 -8.71 10.84 -27.75
CA ARG A 777 -9.98 10.18 -28.09
C ARG A 777 -11.11 10.52 -27.11
N ALA A 778 -10.71 10.91 -25.91
CA ALA A 778 -11.57 11.13 -24.75
C ALA A 778 -11.90 12.62 -24.52
N CYS A 779 -11.40 13.51 -25.38
CA CYS A 779 -11.55 14.95 -25.23
C CYS A 779 -12.79 15.51 -25.91
N THR A 780 -13.44 16.46 -25.23
CA THR A 780 -14.63 17.17 -25.72
C THR A 780 -14.33 18.59 -26.21
N LYS A 781 -13.15 19.14 -25.96
CA LYS A 781 -12.75 20.49 -26.38
C LYS A 781 -11.28 20.56 -26.78
N ASN A 782 -10.99 21.43 -27.75
CA ASN A 782 -9.62 21.84 -28.08
C ASN A 782 -9.35 23.26 -27.57
N GLN A 783 -8.10 23.69 -27.58
CA GLN A 783 -7.68 25.02 -27.14
C GLN A 783 -8.39 26.16 -27.88
N ARG A 784 -8.69 25.98 -29.18
CA ARG A 784 -9.48 26.96 -29.95
C ARG A 784 -10.86 27.19 -29.36
N SER A 785 -11.53 26.11 -28.94
CA SER A 785 -12.91 26.15 -28.44
C SER A 785 -13.03 26.87 -27.09
N ILE A 786 -11.93 26.99 -26.35
CA ILE A 786 -11.84 27.79 -25.11
C ILE A 786 -11.14 29.15 -25.33
N GLY A 787 -10.94 29.55 -26.60
CA GLY A 787 -10.41 30.88 -26.96
C GLY A 787 -8.89 31.02 -26.92
N ILE A 788 -8.13 29.92 -26.82
CA ILE A 788 -6.67 29.93 -26.82
C ILE A 788 -6.18 29.72 -28.27
N LEU A 789 -5.57 30.77 -28.83
CA LEU A 789 -5.11 30.80 -30.22
C LEU A 789 -3.58 30.76 -30.37
N SER A 790 -2.82 30.87 -29.26
CA SER A 790 -1.37 30.67 -29.29
C SER A 790 -1.05 29.17 -29.37
N GLY A 791 0.06 28.81 -30.02
CA GLY A 791 0.43 27.41 -30.22
C GLY A 791 -0.39 26.75 -31.33
N ASN A 792 -0.70 25.46 -31.17
CA ASN A 792 -1.58 24.76 -32.10
C ASN A 792 -3.01 24.77 -31.55
N PRO A 793 -3.95 25.50 -32.18
CA PRO A 793 -5.31 25.66 -31.66
C PRO A 793 -6.12 24.35 -31.62
N LEU A 794 -5.65 23.30 -32.31
CA LEU A 794 -6.27 21.97 -32.27
C LEU A 794 -5.78 21.11 -31.10
N ASN A 795 -4.75 21.51 -30.36
CA ASN A 795 -4.34 20.79 -29.16
C ASN A 795 -5.54 20.62 -28.22
N ALA A 796 -5.60 19.49 -27.52
CA ALA A 796 -6.66 19.24 -26.56
C ALA A 796 -6.67 20.32 -25.47
N ASP A 797 -7.86 20.71 -25.04
CA ASP A 797 -8.04 21.30 -23.73
C ASP A 797 -8.03 20.15 -22.72
N TYR A 798 -6.96 20.03 -21.95
CA TYR A 798 -6.77 18.91 -21.03
C TYR A 798 -7.90 18.83 -19.98
N THR A 799 -8.54 19.96 -19.63
CA THR A 799 -9.67 19.97 -18.69
C THR A 799 -10.94 19.35 -19.25
N SER A 800 -10.99 19.12 -20.56
CA SER A 800 -12.15 18.60 -21.28
C SER A 800 -12.06 17.11 -21.63
N CYS A 801 -10.93 16.50 -21.30
CA CYS A 801 -10.63 15.10 -21.59
C CYS A 801 -11.17 14.20 -20.50
N SER A 802 -11.68 13.02 -20.85
CA SER A 802 -12.00 11.97 -19.89
C SER A 802 -10.95 10.85 -19.95
N PHE A 803 -11.32 9.68 -19.45
CA PHE A 803 -10.58 8.41 -19.50
C PHE A 803 -9.93 8.08 -20.80
N ALA A 804 -8.79 7.39 -20.72
CA ALA A 804 -8.37 6.57 -21.82
C ALA A 804 -9.46 5.54 -22.15
N LEU A 805 -9.82 5.44 -23.43
CA LEU A 805 -10.73 4.38 -23.88
C LEU A 805 -9.95 3.06 -23.83
N THR A 806 -10.20 2.23 -22.80
CA THR A 806 -9.52 0.94 -22.65
C THR A 806 -10.11 -0.14 -23.55
N SER A 807 -9.26 -1.08 -23.96
CA SER A 807 -9.59 -2.08 -24.98
C SER A 807 -9.83 -3.51 -24.47
N ASP A 808 -9.92 -3.78 -23.16
CA ASP A 808 -10.28 -5.12 -22.64
C ASP A 808 -10.72 -5.15 -21.16
N GLY A 809 -10.54 -4.05 -20.43
CA GLY A 809 -10.90 -3.94 -19.01
C GLY A 809 -9.84 -4.41 -18.01
N SER A 810 -8.61 -4.80 -18.42
CA SER A 810 -7.52 -5.05 -17.46
C SER A 810 -6.93 -3.75 -16.91
N SER A 811 -6.83 -2.70 -17.74
CA SER A 811 -6.28 -1.40 -17.31
C SER A 811 -7.27 -0.50 -16.55
N PRO A 812 -6.82 0.21 -15.50
CA PRO A 812 -7.63 1.21 -14.78
C PRO A 812 -8.01 2.45 -15.61
N GLY A 813 -7.69 2.49 -16.90
CA GLY A 813 -8.14 3.55 -17.81
C GLY A 813 -7.34 4.85 -17.76
N THR A 814 -6.10 4.73 -17.32
CA THR A 814 -5.09 5.78 -17.47
C THR A 814 -4.28 5.50 -18.73
N LEU A 815 -4.06 6.51 -19.57
CA LEU A 815 -3.13 6.39 -20.69
C LEU A 815 -1.72 6.69 -20.17
N TYR A 816 -0.86 5.68 -20.10
CA TYR A 816 0.57 5.89 -19.94
C TYR A 816 1.23 6.14 -21.30
N ILE A 817 2.28 6.95 -21.30
CA ILE A 817 2.99 7.32 -22.53
C ILE A 817 4.49 7.12 -22.35
N PRO A 818 5.26 7.03 -23.45
CA PRO A 818 6.71 7.09 -23.39
C PRO A 818 7.17 8.33 -22.61
N ASN A 819 8.14 8.15 -21.73
CA ASN A 819 8.74 9.25 -21.00
C ASN A 819 9.32 10.25 -22.02
N PRO A 820 8.79 11.49 -22.11
CA PRO A 820 9.22 12.48 -23.08
C PRO A 820 10.69 12.89 -22.94
N GLN A 821 11.31 12.67 -21.77
CA GLN A 821 12.71 12.98 -21.53
C GLN A 821 13.65 11.90 -22.07
N THR A 822 13.21 10.65 -22.17
CA THR A 822 13.99 9.51 -22.70
C THR A 822 13.55 9.09 -24.10
N GLY A 823 12.29 9.35 -24.46
CA GLY A 823 11.66 9.03 -25.74
C GLY A 823 11.07 7.61 -25.82
N THR A 824 11.10 6.85 -24.74
CA THR A 824 10.63 5.46 -24.64
C THR A 824 9.80 5.24 -23.39
N PHE A 825 9.02 4.17 -23.32
CA PHE A 825 8.51 3.71 -22.02
C PHE A 825 9.69 3.28 -21.15
N ASP A 826 9.69 3.71 -19.90
CA ASP A 826 10.74 3.32 -18.96
C ASP A 826 10.61 1.81 -18.67
N THR A 827 11.73 1.08 -18.70
CA THR A 827 11.76 -0.34 -18.33
C THR A 827 11.73 -0.52 -16.82
N PHE A 828 11.34 -1.70 -16.33
CA PHE A 828 11.31 -2.00 -14.89
C PHE A 828 12.70 -1.87 -14.25
N GLY A 829 12.91 -0.79 -13.51
CA GLY A 829 14.19 -0.45 -12.89
C GLY A 829 15.23 0.09 -13.88
N GLU A 830 14.81 0.81 -14.93
CA GLU A 830 15.71 1.40 -15.94
C GLU A 830 16.81 2.28 -15.34
N PHE A 831 16.45 3.04 -14.31
CA PHE A 831 17.32 4.04 -13.71
C PHE A 831 17.85 3.59 -12.34
N ARG A 832 18.89 4.28 -11.87
CA ARG A 832 19.63 3.98 -10.66
C ARG A 832 19.62 5.18 -9.71
N GLN A 833 19.20 4.97 -8.48
CA GLN A 833 19.31 5.97 -7.43
C GLN A 833 20.78 6.32 -7.14
N PRO A 834 21.06 7.49 -6.54
CA PRO A 834 22.39 7.83 -6.08
C PRO A 834 22.92 6.85 -5.03
N TRP A 835 24.24 6.70 -4.99
CA TRP A 835 24.94 5.99 -3.91
C TRP A 835 24.82 6.80 -2.63
N ALA A 836 24.62 6.12 -1.50
CA ALA A 836 24.56 6.73 -0.18
C ALA A 836 25.81 6.38 0.63
N PHE A 837 26.53 7.41 1.10
CA PHE A 837 27.67 7.27 1.99
C PHE A 837 27.36 7.85 3.36
N ASN A 838 27.61 7.06 4.40
CA ASN A 838 27.45 7.47 5.79
C ASN A 838 28.72 7.24 6.59
N LEU A 839 29.02 8.19 7.49
CA LEU A 839 30.05 8.06 8.50
C LEU A 839 29.44 8.29 9.89
N GLY A 840 29.58 7.30 10.75
CA GLY A 840 29.34 7.41 12.19
C GLY A 840 30.64 7.39 12.99
N LEU A 841 30.62 7.96 14.19
CA LEU A 841 31.74 7.95 15.12
C LEU A 841 31.26 7.61 16.52
N GLN A 842 31.81 6.53 17.09
CA GLN A 842 31.69 6.25 18.52
C GLN A 842 33.01 6.54 19.23
N MET A 843 32.94 7.18 20.38
CA MET A 843 34.07 7.35 21.31
C MET A 843 33.67 6.84 22.68
N SER A 844 34.57 6.14 23.35
CA SER A 844 34.37 5.70 24.73
C SER A 844 35.58 5.97 25.60
N TYR A 845 35.30 6.22 26.89
CA TYR A 845 36.33 6.42 27.90
C TYR A 845 35.94 5.79 29.24
N ASP A 846 36.79 4.89 29.72
CA ASP A 846 36.63 4.27 31.04
C ASP A 846 37.25 5.15 32.13
N PHE A 847 36.47 6.08 32.68
CA PHE A 847 36.91 6.94 33.78
C PHE A 847 37.45 6.11 34.94
N THR A 848 36.70 5.05 35.32
CA THR A 848 37.08 4.04 36.32
C THR A 848 36.62 2.66 35.87
N ASN A 849 36.97 1.59 36.60
CA ASN A 849 36.49 0.23 36.32
C ASN A 849 34.96 0.08 36.46
N ARG A 850 34.27 1.08 37.04
CA ARG A 850 32.83 1.09 37.26
C ARG A 850 32.09 2.17 36.47
N ILE A 851 32.80 3.16 35.93
CA ILE A 851 32.20 4.33 35.26
C ILE A 851 32.82 4.46 33.88
N SER A 852 32.00 4.32 32.85
CA SER A 852 32.39 4.53 31.45
C SER A 852 31.46 5.54 30.78
N GLY A 853 32.02 6.46 30.01
CA GLY A 853 31.27 7.38 29.17
C GLY A 853 31.36 6.94 27.71
N ARG A 854 30.27 7.11 26.97
CA ARG A 854 30.24 6.91 25.52
C ARG A 854 29.56 8.08 24.85
N VAL A 855 30.17 8.53 23.76
CA VAL A 855 29.61 9.51 22.83
C VAL A 855 29.44 8.80 21.49
N ILE A 856 28.24 8.85 20.92
CA ILE A 856 27.95 8.34 19.58
C ILE A 856 27.49 9.52 18.74
N VAL A 857 28.16 9.74 17.63
CA VAL A 857 27.77 10.69 16.59
C VAL A 857 27.35 9.87 15.38
N ALA A 858 26.05 9.73 15.15
CA ALA A 858 25.54 9.07 13.96
C ALA A 858 25.36 10.09 12.83
N ASN A 859 25.62 9.67 11.59
CA ASN A 859 25.50 10.50 10.39
C ASN A 859 26.35 11.78 10.46
N LEU A 860 27.58 11.66 10.98
CA LEU A 860 28.57 12.73 11.01
C LEU A 860 28.83 13.26 9.59
N VAL A 861 28.90 12.36 8.63
CA VAL A 861 28.82 12.68 7.20
C VAL A 861 27.68 11.85 6.63
N ASN A 862 26.81 12.51 5.89
CA ASN A 862 25.82 11.85 5.05
C ASN A 862 25.82 12.53 3.69
N GLN A 863 26.15 11.78 2.64
CA GLN A 863 26.28 12.33 1.31
C GLN A 863 25.86 11.31 0.26
N CYS A 864 25.11 11.79 -0.73
CA CYS A 864 24.74 11.01 -1.88
C CYS A 864 25.40 11.52 -3.16
N PHE A 865 25.74 10.61 -4.06
CA PHE A 865 26.46 10.89 -5.31
C PHE A 865 26.25 9.78 -6.35
N GLY A 866 26.54 10.07 -7.63
CA GLY A 866 26.37 9.08 -8.70
C GLY A 866 24.89 8.78 -9.02
N GLY A 867 24.59 7.56 -9.43
CA GLY A 867 23.28 7.18 -9.98
C GLY A 867 23.18 7.41 -11.49
N SER A 868 21.97 7.34 -12.04
CA SER A 868 21.71 7.62 -13.46
C SER A 868 21.92 9.10 -13.80
N SER A 869 22.30 9.37 -15.05
CA SER A 869 22.62 10.71 -15.56
C SER A 869 21.50 11.20 -16.49
N GLU A 870 20.33 11.46 -15.90
CA GLU A 870 19.11 11.83 -16.62
C GLU A 870 18.81 13.33 -16.47
N PRO A 871 17.89 13.91 -17.26
CA PRO A 871 17.56 15.33 -17.19
C PRO A 871 17.16 15.81 -15.78
N TRP A 872 16.45 14.97 -15.01
CA TRP A 872 16.06 15.29 -13.65
C TRP A 872 17.19 15.18 -12.64
N THR A 873 18.16 14.27 -12.83
CA THR A 873 19.34 14.21 -11.95
C THR A 873 20.30 15.36 -12.23
N ALA A 874 20.29 15.93 -13.44
CA ALA A 874 20.96 17.19 -13.74
C ALA A 874 20.23 18.41 -13.13
N ALA A 875 18.89 18.42 -13.14
CA ALA A 875 18.09 19.47 -12.51
C ALA A 875 18.19 19.44 -10.97
N TYR A 876 18.27 18.25 -10.40
CA TYR A 876 18.33 17.99 -8.96
C TYR A 876 19.53 17.10 -8.62
N PRO A 877 20.77 17.63 -8.65
CA PRO A 877 21.97 16.84 -8.45
C PRO A 877 22.02 16.21 -7.05
N PRO A 878 22.42 14.92 -6.95
CA PRO A 878 22.55 14.24 -5.67
C PRO A 878 23.48 14.99 -4.71
N ASN A 879 23.12 15.02 -3.43
CA ASN A 879 23.88 15.72 -2.39
C ASN A 879 23.54 15.16 -0.99
N GLY A 880 23.80 15.92 0.08
CA GLY A 880 23.48 15.49 1.46
C GLY A 880 21.99 15.45 1.81
N ALA A 881 21.12 15.99 0.96
CA ALA A 881 19.66 15.99 1.08
C ALA A 881 18.98 15.14 0.00
N ILE A 882 19.53 15.06 -1.22
CA ILE A 882 18.95 14.34 -2.35
C ILE A 882 19.67 13.01 -2.55
N CYS A 883 19.01 11.94 -2.11
CA CYS A 883 19.53 10.56 -2.10
C CYS A 883 18.64 9.57 -2.86
N GLY A 884 17.51 10.04 -3.40
CA GLY A 884 16.59 9.24 -4.18
C GLY A 884 15.64 10.10 -5.02
N TYR A 885 15.07 9.50 -6.05
CA TYR A 885 14.10 10.08 -6.97
C TYR A 885 12.85 9.20 -7.04
N ILE A 886 11.69 9.79 -7.21
CA ILE A 886 10.41 9.11 -7.47
C ILE A 886 9.75 9.69 -8.71
N ALA A 887 8.84 8.94 -9.33
CA ALA A 887 8.01 9.44 -10.40
C ALA A 887 7.25 10.69 -9.94
N SER A 888 7.29 11.73 -10.77
CA SER A 888 6.61 12.99 -10.50
C SER A 888 5.16 12.88 -10.95
N THR A 889 4.25 12.75 -9.98
CA THR A 889 2.80 12.67 -10.24
C THR A 889 2.24 13.93 -10.92
N PHE A 890 2.97 15.04 -10.89
CA PHE A 890 2.59 16.32 -11.49
C PHE A 890 3.37 16.63 -12.78
N TYR A 891 4.07 15.64 -13.33
CA TYR A 891 4.88 15.85 -14.51
C TYR A 891 4.06 16.24 -15.74
N ASN A 892 4.43 17.36 -16.35
CA ASN A 892 3.70 17.99 -17.43
C ASN A 892 4.06 17.47 -18.84
N GLY A 893 5.07 16.60 -18.95
CA GLY A 893 5.51 16.07 -20.24
C GLY A 893 4.44 15.29 -21.03
N GLY A 894 3.28 15.01 -20.44
CA GLY A 894 2.09 14.45 -21.11
C GLY A 894 1.30 15.39 -22.02
N ASN A 895 1.76 16.63 -22.26
CA ASN A 895 1.04 17.71 -22.97
C ASN A 895 -0.14 18.30 -22.18
N PHE A 896 -0.02 18.42 -20.86
CA PHE A 896 -1.07 18.93 -19.97
C PHE A 896 -1.12 20.47 -19.86
N PHE A 897 -0.76 21.20 -20.92
CA PHE A 897 -0.65 22.66 -20.91
C PHE A 897 -1.36 23.32 -22.09
N ASN A 898 -1.67 24.61 -21.95
CA ASN A 898 -2.22 25.44 -23.01
C ASN A 898 -1.15 26.29 -23.70
N GLY A 899 -1.38 26.66 -24.96
CA GLY A 899 -0.51 27.54 -25.73
C GLY A 899 0.69 26.87 -26.38
N LYS A 900 1.80 27.62 -26.52
CA LYS A 900 3.01 27.17 -27.23
C LYS A 900 3.90 26.23 -26.40
N SER A 901 3.88 26.38 -25.09
CA SER A 901 4.70 25.64 -24.15
C SER A 901 4.09 25.73 -22.76
N PRO A 902 4.52 24.88 -21.81
CA PRO A 902 4.18 25.04 -20.40
C PRO A 902 4.43 26.45 -19.84
N ASN A 903 5.43 27.15 -20.39
CA ASN A 903 5.81 28.49 -19.98
C ASN A 903 5.09 29.62 -20.75
N ASP A 904 4.06 29.31 -21.55
CA ASP A 904 3.24 30.33 -22.23
C ASP A 904 2.30 31.03 -21.23
N LEU A 905 2.84 32.04 -20.53
CA LEU A 905 2.12 32.84 -19.52
C LEU A 905 0.78 33.39 -20.00
N THR A 906 0.63 33.66 -21.31
CA THR A 906 -0.61 34.22 -21.85
C THR A 906 -1.71 33.16 -21.94
N ALA A 907 -1.35 31.91 -22.25
CA ALA A 907 -2.28 30.80 -22.36
C ALA A 907 -2.52 30.10 -21.01
N ASN A 908 -1.48 30.02 -20.17
CA ASN A 908 -1.47 29.28 -18.91
C ASN A 908 -1.72 30.17 -17.67
N GLY A 909 -1.58 31.49 -17.80
CA GLY A 909 -1.65 32.45 -16.70
C GLY A 909 -0.38 32.51 -15.85
N VAL A 910 0.37 31.42 -15.75
CA VAL A 910 1.56 31.25 -14.88
C VAL A 910 2.65 30.43 -15.59
N PRO A 911 3.93 30.56 -15.19
CA PRO A 911 4.98 29.71 -15.74
C PRO A 911 4.90 28.29 -15.15
N GLU A 912 5.55 27.34 -15.81
CA GLU A 912 5.67 25.98 -15.30
C GLU A 912 6.51 25.97 -14.02
N ASN A 913 6.05 25.25 -13.00
CA ASN A 913 6.87 24.99 -11.82
C ASN A 913 8.02 24.04 -12.25
N PRO A 914 9.29 24.37 -11.96
CA PRO A 914 10.42 23.49 -12.29
C PRO A 914 10.26 22.04 -11.80
N TYR A 915 9.53 21.82 -10.70
CA TYR A 915 9.20 20.49 -10.19
C TYR A 915 8.33 19.67 -11.16
N PHE A 916 7.41 20.32 -11.89
CA PHE A 916 6.54 19.69 -12.88
C PHE A 916 7.22 19.46 -14.23
N ALA A 917 8.41 20.05 -14.42
CA ALA A 917 9.18 19.90 -15.65
C ALA A 917 10.02 18.62 -15.70
N GLN A 918 10.03 17.82 -14.63
CA GLN A 918 10.83 16.59 -14.51
C GLN A 918 9.93 15.37 -14.31
N SER A 919 10.18 14.29 -15.08
CA SER A 919 9.45 13.02 -14.95
C SER A 919 9.72 12.32 -13.63
N PHE A 920 10.90 12.56 -13.04
CA PHE A 920 11.24 12.16 -11.69
C PHE A 920 11.73 13.35 -10.90
N VAL A 921 11.47 13.33 -9.60
CA VAL A 921 11.77 14.41 -8.67
C VAL A 921 12.37 13.83 -7.39
N PRO A 922 13.15 14.61 -6.62
CA PRO A 922 13.67 14.14 -5.34
C PRO A 922 12.56 13.58 -4.45
N SER A 923 12.78 12.39 -3.90
CA SER A 923 11.85 11.74 -2.97
C SER A 923 12.25 11.99 -1.53
N PHE A 924 11.27 12.36 -0.70
CA PHE A 924 11.33 12.21 0.75
C PHE A 924 10.17 11.34 1.20
N GLY A 925 10.44 10.35 2.04
CA GLY A 925 9.37 9.67 2.76
C GLY A 925 8.86 8.39 2.13
N ASP A 926 9.50 7.84 1.09
CA ASP A 926 9.22 6.45 0.72
C ASP A 926 9.90 5.51 1.75
N PRO A 927 9.14 4.85 2.66
CA PRO A 927 9.69 3.94 3.66
C PRO A 927 10.44 2.76 3.04
N PHE A 928 10.28 2.52 1.73
CA PHE A 928 10.96 1.44 1.02
C PHE A 928 12.34 1.84 0.48
N SER A 929 12.61 3.14 0.30
CA SER A 929 13.93 3.62 -0.09
C SER A 929 14.79 3.86 1.16
N SER A 930 15.86 3.09 1.33
CA SER A 930 16.79 3.18 2.47
C SER A 930 17.63 4.49 2.51
N ASN A 931 17.26 5.47 1.68
CA ASN A 931 18.13 6.56 1.24
C ASN A 931 17.64 7.92 1.76
N TYR A 932 17.40 8.02 3.05
CA TYR A 932 17.07 9.29 3.68
C TYR A 932 18.32 10.11 4.00
N PRO A 933 18.27 11.45 3.88
CA PRO A 933 19.21 12.28 4.60
C PRO A 933 18.95 12.15 6.10
N LEU A 934 19.67 11.25 6.73
CA LEU A 934 19.67 11.06 8.16
C LEU A 934 20.29 12.28 8.85
N ALA A 935 19.56 12.87 9.79
CA ALA A 935 20.04 13.99 10.58
C ALA A 935 21.29 13.59 11.39
N LEU A 936 22.14 14.58 11.68
CA LEU A 936 23.22 14.42 12.65
C LEU A 936 22.62 14.11 14.02
N ASN A 937 22.92 12.94 14.57
CA ASN A 937 22.43 12.55 15.89
C ASN A 937 23.60 12.41 16.87
N LEU A 938 23.48 13.06 18.02
CA LEU A 938 24.46 13.01 19.09
C LEU A 938 23.85 12.32 20.31
N TYR A 939 24.40 11.17 20.68
CA TYR A 939 24.02 10.44 21.89
C TYR A 939 25.16 10.47 22.90
N PHE A 940 24.81 10.75 24.15
CA PHE A 940 25.72 10.63 25.28
C PHE A 940 25.14 9.62 26.28
N SER A 941 25.97 8.69 26.72
CA SER A 941 25.60 7.75 27.77
C SER A 941 26.70 7.60 28.81
N LEU A 942 26.27 7.42 30.06
CA LEU A 942 27.14 7.15 31.19
C LEU A 942 26.70 5.84 31.82
N GLN A 943 27.56 4.83 31.76
CA GLN A 943 27.31 3.54 32.39
C GLN A 943 27.97 3.50 33.76
N ILE A 944 27.17 3.29 34.81
CA ILE A 944 27.62 3.14 36.20
C ILE A 944 27.32 1.71 36.66
N LYS A 945 28.37 0.92 36.93
CA LYS A 945 28.26 -0.40 37.56
C LYS A 945 28.21 -0.18 39.08
N LEU A 946 27.02 -0.38 39.67
CA LEU A 946 26.78 -0.25 41.12
C LEU A 946 27.40 -1.40 41.90
#